data_AF-A0A842ZWP8-F1
#
_entry.id   AF-A0A842ZWP8-F1
#
_cell.length_a   1.000
_cell.length_b   1.000
_cell.length_c   1.000
_cell.angle_alpha   90.00
_cell.angle_beta   90.00
_cell.angle_gamma   90.00
#
_symmetry.space_group_name_H-M   'P 1'
#
loop_
_entity.id
_entity.type
_entity.pdbx_description
1 polymer ?
#
loop_
_entity_poly.entity_id
_entity_poly.type
_entity_poly.pdbx_seq_one_letter_code
_entity_poly.pdbx_strand_id
1 'polypeptide(L)'
;MEKKNFRKQLVIGIIALFIGASVMSICNTYMDAELNYQINQLDAKDNSYAATADMPPISTGKNWTLMFYCCADNDLSGALNYFDFFSGSNLNVIALEDNIDGPGKIWYFDENNNTVLLEELGEVDMGDSATLKNFITYGKQNFSAERYMLIIFDHGGGWKGACSDVTNADALTMDEIKQALIETGGIDVIGFQACLMGAVESVYELKDCADVYIGCEEATSLWQYGIWDICCLLNDQSELSTIEIGQNIVQILNETKPKYEYYEKYPTFSAIRTDRIMDLVNAIDILCTDIFQYTIDYSTVQKAWELTKKFGDWQNQNKSFLNSCDIYDFVYQYSLLETNMTILYDLQNIKECINSSVIAEWHGSEQGGAHGLTIYFPQRNPGYNSRYDDPGYGLDFSQNTSWDEFLIDYYLHEDFYANQDIPVTNNGIINDYTATMDSDNVYEGVTEMESSGKPSNRYSYLEHKWTIDVTGGYESYVLHLEAYHTANSEGDDFIFAYSTDDTTYTDMITVTKTTDNNICQTFTLPDTLSGTVYIRVKDGDRTKGNRLLDTIYIDHMYIEAISEPDVTPPVISNVADSVSDQVWVNRAPSTAPLPRELHDMVYDAQADKSIMFGGALWYSPTRTDFGNDTWAYDYNNNTWTNCSPTISGSNFYKRDAYAMAYDSAHGVTILFGGQNNIGKKLKDTWEYNYTANTWTNLTPAVSGGTLPTNWYHDMVYLPDKGVIIMAFGHTGAAMINDTWEYNRTSNTWTKLSVTMPSSLYGGRATYSMAYDSQSGVVILHAGMDNALAVRNETYAFDYDTKTWTELDPTISGGTLYELELDMHRMVYDPDSDKIILFGGRTNETAANTKATWVFDYDANTWTKAQPIFTGGTFYRREATTMVYDTNAKATVLFGGWTRDIIDCTGNLNDTWVLISGNTQAIISWDTDEDSDSVVNYGTTTALGNTSSDSTMVTSHSILLTNILPDTTYYYEVQSTDASSNTATDNNNGSYYTFPDTTPPVISNVASSDITYNSARIIWDTDEPSNSNVKYGTTTPPTSTKSDSSMVTSHTITLTDLLPGTTYYYEVQSTDIKGNTAIDNNNSAYYTFTTASAPSNVMHVYSIDMWYQKTGKNYNIYTKVKIVDSSDNPVNGATVYIKTTLPYGGDVLYNGITGSDGTVTFMYGSTKQTGTYTSTVTNVVKTGWTYNPDSNVETSEHLQVP
;
A
#
# COMPACT_ATOMS: atom_id res chain seq x y z
N MET A 1 -45.42 50.05 0.94
CA MET A 1 -45.90 50.40 -0.43
C MET A 1 -46.08 49.11 -1.24
N GLU A 2 -46.94 48.22 -0.74
CA GLU A 2 -46.99 46.78 -1.08
C GLU A 2 -47.94 46.39 -2.23
N LYS A 3 -48.30 47.33 -3.11
CA LYS A 3 -49.12 47.00 -4.30
C LYS A 3 -48.43 47.25 -5.63
N LYS A 4 -47.15 47.67 -5.64
CA LYS A 4 -46.38 47.88 -6.87
C LYS A 4 -45.34 46.78 -7.18
N ASN A 5 -44.89 45.99 -6.20
CA ASN A 5 -44.00 44.85 -6.46
C ASN A 5 -44.74 43.58 -6.89
N PHE A 6 -46.02 43.45 -6.56
CA PHE A 6 -46.84 42.31 -7.00
C PHE A 6 -47.17 42.34 -8.50
N ARG A 7 -47.09 43.51 -9.17
CA ARG A 7 -47.34 43.63 -10.62
C ARG A 7 -46.10 43.49 -11.50
N LYS A 8 -44.88 43.62 -10.96
CA LYS A 8 -43.65 43.30 -11.72
C LYS A 8 -43.34 41.80 -11.67
N GLN A 9 -43.60 41.13 -10.53
CA GLN A 9 -43.47 39.67 -10.46
C GLN A 9 -44.57 38.92 -11.21
N LEU A 10 -45.78 39.49 -11.36
CA LEU A 10 -46.83 38.89 -12.18
C LEU A 10 -46.59 39.04 -13.70
N VAL A 11 -45.86 40.07 -14.15
CA VAL A 11 -45.51 40.23 -15.58
C VAL A 11 -44.28 39.40 -15.96
N ILE A 12 -43.34 39.20 -15.03
CA ILE A 12 -42.24 38.22 -15.22
C ILE A 12 -42.78 36.79 -15.17
N GLY A 13 -43.76 36.50 -14.29
CA GLY A 13 -44.47 35.22 -14.28
C GLY A 13 -45.32 34.96 -15.53
N ILE A 14 -45.90 35.99 -16.15
CA ILE A 14 -46.72 35.83 -17.37
C ILE A 14 -45.85 35.75 -18.65
N ILE A 15 -44.63 36.31 -18.66
CA ILE A 15 -43.67 36.09 -19.76
C ILE A 15 -43.02 34.70 -19.64
N ALA A 16 -42.77 34.20 -18.42
CA ALA A 16 -42.38 32.80 -18.21
C ALA A 16 -43.49 31.80 -18.60
N LEU A 17 -44.77 32.19 -18.48
CA LEU A 17 -45.93 31.38 -18.88
C LEU A 17 -46.26 31.41 -20.39
N PHE A 18 -45.67 32.32 -21.19
CA PHE A 18 -45.80 32.30 -22.65
C PHE A 18 -44.60 31.71 -23.38
N ILE A 19 -43.45 31.56 -22.71
CA ILE A 19 -42.31 30.81 -23.25
C ILE A 19 -42.42 29.32 -22.88
N GLY A 20 -43.03 28.98 -21.73
CA GLY A 20 -43.36 27.61 -21.35
C GLY A 20 -44.47 26.92 -22.18
N ALA A 21 -45.21 27.66 -23.01
CA ALA A 21 -46.29 27.11 -23.84
C ALA A 21 -45.92 26.92 -25.32
N SER A 22 -44.69 27.27 -25.73
CA SER A 22 -44.15 26.98 -27.08
C SER A 22 -43.19 25.79 -27.08
N VAL A 23 -42.78 25.32 -25.90
CA VAL A 23 -41.87 24.16 -25.74
C VAL A 23 -42.66 22.88 -25.39
N MET A 24 -43.90 23.01 -24.90
CA MET A 24 -44.75 21.87 -24.51
C MET A 24 -45.61 21.28 -25.66
N SER A 25 -45.41 21.72 -26.91
CA SER A 25 -45.95 21.06 -28.11
C SER A 25 -44.86 20.43 -28.98
N ILE A 26 -43.59 20.55 -28.59
CA ILE A 26 -42.46 19.89 -29.26
C ILE A 26 -41.92 18.73 -28.38
N CYS A 27 -42.07 18.79 -27.06
CA CYS A 27 -41.78 17.66 -26.16
C CYS A 27 -42.82 16.53 -26.14
N ASN A 28 -44.04 16.73 -26.66
CA ASN A 28 -45.08 15.68 -26.69
C ASN A 28 -45.16 14.88 -28.00
N THR A 29 -44.32 15.19 -28.99
CA THR A 29 -44.05 14.29 -30.13
C THR A 29 -42.72 13.55 -30.00
N TYR A 30 -41.88 13.97 -29.03
CA TYR A 30 -40.62 13.29 -28.70
C TYR A 30 -40.81 12.26 -27.57
N MET A 31 -41.65 12.50 -26.56
CA MET A 31 -41.84 11.52 -25.47
C MET A 31 -42.70 10.29 -25.82
N ASP A 32 -43.58 10.35 -26.83
CA ASP A 32 -44.33 9.17 -27.30
C ASP A 32 -43.57 8.37 -28.38
N ALA A 33 -42.50 8.93 -28.95
CA ALA A 33 -41.52 8.22 -29.77
C ALA A 33 -40.47 7.54 -28.89
N GLU A 34 -40.02 8.20 -27.80
CA GLU A 34 -39.05 7.63 -26.86
C GLU A 34 -39.63 6.48 -26.01
N LEU A 35 -40.91 6.54 -25.61
CA LEU A 35 -41.51 5.46 -24.81
C LEU A 35 -41.92 4.25 -25.67
N ASN A 36 -42.25 4.44 -26.95
CA ASN A 36 -42.41 3.32 -27.89
C ASN A 36 -41.08 2.84 -28.48
N TYR A 37 -40.02 3.64 -28.43
CA TYR A 37 -38.65 3.20 -28.70
C TYR A 37 -38.15 2.35 -27.53
N GLN A 38 -38.34 2.77 -26.28
CA GLN A 38 -37.89 2.00 -25.11
C GLN A 38 -38.73 0.76 -24.77
N ILE A 39 -40.01 0.68 -25.18
CA ILE A 39 -40.79 -0.56 -25.04
C ILE A 39 -40.56 -1.54 -26.21
N ASN A 40 -40.14 -1.06 -27.40
CA ASN A 40 -39.72 -1.96 -28.49
C ASN A 40 -38.22 -2.33 -28.46
N GLN A 41 -37.38 -1.58 -27.74
CA GLN A 41 -35.96 -1.90 -27.51
C GLN A 41 -35.74 -2.91 -26.35
N LEU A 42 -36.77 -3.16 -25.52
CA LEU A 42 -36.71 -4.21 -24.49
C LEU A 42 -37.05 -5.61 -25.00
N ASP A 43 -37.60 -5.74 -26.20
CA ASP A 43 -37.81 -7.03 -26.88
C ASP A 43 -36.78 -7.29 -28.02
N ALA A 44 -35.79 -6.41 -28.19
CA ALA A 44 -34.71 -6.56 -29.20
C ALA A 44 -33.32 -6.84 -28.61
N LYS A 45 -33.19 -6.97 -27.28
CA LYS A 45 -31.93 -7.30 -26.58
C LYS A 45 -31.62 -8.81 -26.56
N ASP A 46 -31.70 -9.44 -27.72
CA ASP A 46 -31.13 -10.77 -27.95
C ASP A 46 -30.42 -10.75 -29.31
N ASN A 47 -29.49 -9.80 -29.49
CA ASN A 47 -28.54 -9.79 -30.61
C ASN A 47 -27.35 -10.71 -30.31
N SER A 48 -27.64 -11.95 -29.89
CA SER A 48 -26.67 -13.03 -30.07
C SER A 48 -26.59 -13.31 -31.56
N TYR A 49 -25.44 -13.07 -32.18
CA TYR A 49 -25.17 -13.52 -33.55
C TYR A 49 -25.53 -15.01 -33.69
N ALA A 50 -26.61 -15.31 -34.40
CA ALA A 50 -27.13 -16.67 -34.49
C ALA A 50 -26.42 -17.41 -35.62
N ALA A 51 -25.71 -18.50 -35.27
CA ALA A 51 -25.05 -19.37 -36.24
C ALA A 51 -26.00 -19.81 -37.36
N THR A 52 -25.72 -19.42 -38.61
CA THR A 52 -26.49 -19.85 -39.78
C THR A 52 -26.11 -21.26 -40.22
N ALA A 53 -27.04 -21.96 -40.89
CA ALA A 53 -26.95 -23.38 -41.20
C ALA A 53 -25.88 -23.78 -42.25
N ASP A 54 -25.12 -22.82 -42.78
CA ASP A 54 -24.02 -23.01 -43.74
C ASP A 54 -22.64 -22.61 -43.17
N MET A 55 -22.52 -22.44 -41.84
CA MET A 55 -21.24 -22.18 -41.19
C MET A 55 -20.21 -23.27 -41.55
N PRO A 56 -18.97 -22.92 -41.94
CA PRO A 56 -17.89 -23.89 -42.04
C PRO A 56 -17.79 -24.63 -40.69
N PRO A 57 -17.45 -25.94 -40.67
CA PRO A 57 -17.46 -26.73 -39.45
C PRO A 57 -16.66 -26.01 -38.37
N ILE A 58 -17.31 -25.75 -37.21
CA ILE A 58 -16.72 -25.08 -36.06
C ILE A 58 -15.33 -25.68 -35.82
N SER A 59 -14.31 -24.90 -36.12
CA SER A 59 -12.93 -25.34 -36.05
C SER A 59 -12.46 -25.21 -34.59
N THR A 60 -12.81 -26.18 -33.76
CA THR A 60 -12.40 -26.23 -32.36
C THR A 60 -10.97 -26.76 -32.21
N GLY A 61 -10.16 -26.12 -31.36
CA GLY A 61 -8.85 -26.66 -30.95
C GLY A 61 -7.66 -26.17 -31.80
N LYS A 62 -7.73 -24.95 -32.32
CA LYS A 62 -6.59 -24.28 -32.95
C LYS A 62 -5.79 -23.47 -31.93
N ASN A 63 -4.53 -23.20 -32.25
CA ASN A 63 -3.66 -22.43 -31.36
C ASN A 63 -3.99 -20.93 -31.40
N TRP A 64 -4.38 -20.41 -32.56
CA TRP A 64 -4.64 -18.98 -32.76
C TRP A 64 -5.98 -18.71 -33.45
N THR A 65 -6.62 -17.62 -33.03
CA THR A 65 -7.69 -16.94 -33.79
C THR A 65 -7.30 -15.48 -33.97
N LEU A 66 -7.19 -15.04 -35.23
CA LEU A 66 -6.98 -13.65 -35.61
C LEU A 66 -8.33 -13.01 -35.98
N MET A 67 -8.66 -11.91 -35.31
CA MET A 67 -9.85 -11.09 -35.52
C MET A 67 -9.43 -9.75 -36.10
N PHE A 68 -9.96 -9.40 -37.27
CA PHE A 68 -9.68 -8.12 -37.95
C PHE A 68 -10.91 -7.22 -37.87
N TYR A 69 -10.84 -6.15 -37.08
CA TYR A 69 -11.90 -5.16 -36.92
C TYR A 69 -11.64 -4.00 -37.88
N CYS A 70 -12.32 -4.03 -39.03
CA CYS A 70 -12.09 -3.15 -40.18
C CYS A 70 -13.16 -2.06 -40.23
N CYS A 71 -12.94 -0.97 -39.49
CA CYS A 71 -13.74 0.23 -39.60
C CYS A 71 -13.31 0.98 -40.87
N ALA A 72 -14.08 0.82 -41.95
CA ALA A 72 -13.82 1.45 -43.24
C ALA A 72 -15.01 2.32 -43.68
N ASP A 73 -15.87 2.72 -42.73
CA ASP A 73 -16.90 3.74 -42.90
C ASP A 73 -16.30 5.14 -42.88
N ASN A 74 -15.43 5.40 -43.86
CA ASN A 74 -14.77 6.67 -44.11
C ASN A 74 -14.04 6.62 -45.46
N ASP A 75 -13.00 7.44 -45.65
CA ASP A 75 -12.20 7.48 -46.87
C ASP A 75 -11.30 6.24 -47.09
N LEU A 76 -11.30 5.28 -46.16
CA LEU A 76 -10.65 3.98 -46.26
C LEU A 76 -11.58 2.85 -46.77
N SER A 77 -12.80 3.18 -47.22
CA SER A 77 -13.76 2.19 -47.74
C SER A 77 -13.15 1.25 -48.80
N GLY A 78 -13.39 -0.05 -48.63
CA GLY A 78 -12.91 -1.15 -49.46
C GLY A 78 -11.59 -1.75 -49.00
N ALA A 79 -11.08 -1.33 -47.84
CA ALA A 79 -9.76 -1.69 -47.32
C ALA A 79 -9.50 -3.21 -47.21
N LEU A 80 -10.51 -4.00 -46.85
CA LEU A 80 -10.34 -5.45 -46.63
C LEU A 80 -9.78 -6.17 -47.87
N ASN A 81 -10.06 -5.66 -49.08
CA ASN A 81 -9.59 -6.26 -50.34
C ASN A 81 -8.07 -6.17 -50.55
N TYR A 82 -7.36 -5.41 -49.72
CA TYR A 82 -5.90 -5.28 -49.80
C TYR A 82 -5.16 -6.26 -48.89
N PHE A 83 -5.87 -7.05 -48.08
CA PHE A 83 -5.28 -7.98 -47.13
C PHE A 83 -5.43 -9.43 -47.59
N ASP A 84 -4.30 -10.12 -47.69
CA ASP A 84 -4.25 -11.54 -48.07
C ASP A 84 -4.34 -12.46 -46.84
N PHE A 85 -5.50 -12.46 -46.19
CA PHE A 85 -5.79 -13.29 -45.01
C PHE A 85 -6.09 -14.75 -45.39
N PHE A 86 -5.65 -15.71 -44.57
CA PHE A 86 -6.09 -17.10 -44.71
C PHE A 86 -6.07 -17.85 -43.38
N SER A 87 -7.02 -18.76 -43.19
CA SER A 87 -6.99 -19.71 -42.07
C SER A 87 -6.12 -20.92 -42.41
N GLY A 88 -5.59 -21.64 -41.42
CA GLY A 88 -4.84 -22.88 -41.67
C GLY A 88 -5.09 -23.93 -40.61
N SER A 89 -4.15 -24.85 -40.40
CA SER A 89 -4.29 -25.91 -39.41
C SER A 89 -4.30 -25.41 -37.97
N ASN A 90 -3.59 -24.31 -37.69
CA ASN A 90 -3.43 -23.76 -36.34
C ASN A 90 -3.99 -22.34 -36.17
N LEU A 91 -4.47 -21.72 -37.26
CA LEU A 91 -5.05 -20.37 -37.25
C LEU A 91 -6.50 -20.35 -37.78
N ASN A 92 -7.41 -19.68 -37.06
CA ASN A 92 -8.65 -19.14 -37.63
C ASN A 92 -8.47 -17.66 -37.96
N VAL A 93 -9.05 -17.20 -39.07
CA VAL A 93 -9.10 -15.77 -39.41
C VAL A 93 -10.52 -15.34 -39.73
N ILE A 94 -10.99 -14.32 -39.00
CA ILE A 94 -12.27 -13.66 -39.25
C ILE A 94 -12.09 -12.14 -39.30
N ALA A 95 -12.99 -11.46 -40.02
CA ALA A 95 -13.04 -10.01 -40.05
C ALA A 95 -14.48 -9.51 -39.86
N LEU A 96 -14.65 -8.39 -39.16
CA LEU A 96 -15.84 -7.54 -39.25
C LEU A 96 -15.44 -6.32 -40.08
N GLU A 97 -16.15 -6.09 -41.18
CA GLU A 97 -15.93 -4.96 -42.08
C GLU A 97 -17.20 -4.15 -42.18
N ASP A 98 -17.10 -2.83 -41.99
CA ASP A 98 -18.13 -1.88 -42.39
C ASP A 98 -17.57 -0.82 -43.35
N ASN A 99 -18.37 -0.42 -44.34
CA ASN A 99 -17.99 0.47 -45.43
C ASN A 99 -19.03 1.59 -45.59
N ILE A 100 -18.60 2.81 -45.90
CA ILE A 100 -19.40 4.07 -45.95
C ILE A 100 -20.76 4.06 -46.67
N ASP A 101 -21.04 3.05 -47.51
CA ASP A 101 -22.28 2.91 -48.29
C ASP A 101 -22.79 1.44 -48.30
N GLY A 102 -22.40 0.60 -47.34
CA GLY A 102 -22.68 -0.83 -47.34
C GLY A 102 -22.94 -1.39 -45.94
N PRO A 103 -23.58 -2.56 -45.81
CA PRO A 103 -23.80 -3.13 -44.50
C PRO A 103 -22.51 -3.72 -43.92
N GLY A 104 -22.35 -3.62 -42.61
CA GLY A 104 -21.41 -4.37 -41.80
C GLY A 104 -21.53 -5.88 -42.03
N LYS A 105 -20.40 -6.56 -42.19
CA LYS A 105 -20.33 -7.99 -42.52
C LYS A 105 -19.26 -8.70 -41.73
N ILE A 106 -19.59 -9.92 -41.30
CA ILE A 106 -18.61 -10.84 -40.72
C ILE A 106 -18.15 -11.85 -41.78
N TRP A 107 -16.84 -11.89 -42.01
CA TRP A 107 -16.17 -12.75 -42.97
C TRP A 107 -15.32 -13.81 -42.28
N TYR A 108 -15.25 -15.00 -42.87
CA TYR A 108 -14.24 -16.02 -42.58
C TYR A 108 -13.34 -16.20 -43.79
N PHE A 109 -12.03 -16.36 -43.58
CA PHE A 109 -11.07 -16.61 -44.66
C PHE A 109 -10.67 -18.09 -44.65
N ASP A 110 -10.90 -18.79 -45.76
CA ASP A 110 -10.51 -20.20 -45.88
C ASP A 110 -8.99 -20.40 -46.11
N GLU A 111 -8.56 -21.65 -46.21
CA GLU A 111 -7.16 -22.03 -46.43
C GLU A 111 -6.55 -21.60 -47.78
N ASN A 112 -7.39 -21.10 -48.69
CA ASN A 112 -6.99 -20.64 -50.00
C ASN A 112 -7.19 -19.12 -50.18
N ASN A 113 -7.37 -18.37 -49.08
CA ASN A 113 -7.69 -16.93 -49.09
C ASN A 113 -9.00 -16.63 -49.85
N ASN A 114 -9.99 -17.54 -49.80
CA ASN A 114 -11.34 -17.21 -50.23
C ASN A 114 -12.16 -16.71 -49.03
N THR A 115 -12.89 -15.62 -49.23
CA THR A 115 -13.81 -15.06 -48.25
C THR A 115 -15.15 -15.82 -48.26
N VAL A 116 -15.59 -16.24 -47.08
CA VAL A 116 -16.91 -16.82 -46.82
C VAL A 116 -17.69 -15.83 -45.96
N LEU A 117 -18.83 -15.35 -46.47
CA LEU A 117 -19.73 -14.49 -45.70
C LEU A 117 -20.39 -15.33 -44.60
N LEU A 118 -20.19 -14.96 -43.34
CA LEU A 118 -20.84 -15.60 -42.19
C LEU A 118 -22.15 -14.89 -41.85
N GLU A 119 -22.11 -13.55 -41.83
CA GLU A 119 -23.23 -12.72 -41.39
C GLU A 119 -23.23 -11.34 -42.05
N GLU A 120 -24.42 -10.79 -42.31
CA GLU A 120 -24.66 -9.43 -42.79
C GLU A 120 -25.53 -8.72 -41.74
N LEU A 121 -25.03 -7.61 -41.19
CA LEU A 121 -25.55 -6.98 -39.97
C LEU A 121 -26.37 -5.70 -40.22
N GLY A 122 -26.45 -5.23 -41.47
CA GLY A 122 -26.92 -3.88 -41.76
C GLY A 122 -25.82 -2.85 -41.45
N GLU A 123 -26.15 -1.56 -41.39
CA GLU A 123 -25.21 -0.53 -40.91
C GLU A 123 -24.83 -0.82 -39.45
N VAL A 124 -23.55 -0.77 -39.13
CA VAL A 124 -23.04 -1.01 -37.79
C VAL A 124 -22.18 0.17 -37.34
N ASP A 125 -22.47 0.69 -36.16
CA ASP A 125 -21.60 1.71 -35.56
C ASP A 125 -20.27 1.09 -35.15
N MET A 126 -19.22 1.31 -35.93
CA MET A 126 -17.90 0.76 -35.65
C MET A 126 -17.15 1.56 -34.57
N GLY A 127 -17.63 2.77 -34.24
CA GLY A 127 -17.19 3.60 -33.13
C GLY A 127 -17.74 3.17 -31.76
N ASP A 128 -18.82 2.38 -31.72
CA ASP A 128 -19.45 1.90 -30.48
C ASP A 128 -18.68 0.73 -29.85
N SER A 129 -18.28 0.88 -28.57
CA SER A 129 -17.67 -0.19 -27.76
C SER A 129 -18.46 -1.50 -27.76
N ALA A 130 -19.80 -1.43 -27.79
CA ALA A 130 -20.65 -2.60 -27.82
C ALA A 130 -20.46 -3.41 -29.11
N THR A 131 -20.23 -2.77 -30.25
CA THR A 131 -19.94 -3.44 -31.52
C THR A 131 -18.64 -4.24 -31.42
N LEU A 132 -17.57 -3.60 -30.95
CA LEU A 132 -16.27 -4.24 -30.77
C LEU A 132 -16.36 -5.45 -29.83
N LYS A 133 -16.98 -5.26 -28.65
CA LYS A 133 -17.23 -6.32 -27.67
C LYS A 133 -17.99 -7.50 -28.28
N ASN A 134 -19.06 -7.21 -29.03
CA ASN A 134 -19.90 -8.23 -29.64
C ASN A 134 -19.08 -9.03 -30.66
N PHE A 135 -18.28 -8.38 -31.50
CA PHE A 135 -17.43 -9.06 -32.48
C PHE A 135 -16.36 -9.95 -31.82
N ILE A 136 -15.68 -9.47 -30.77
CA ILE A 136 -14.70 -10.29 -30.03
C ILE A 136 -15.39 -11.49 -29.39
N THR A 137 -16.56 -11.28 -28.79
CA THR A 137 -17.39 -12.35 -28.21
C THR A 137 -17.76 -13.39 -29.27
N TYR A 138 -18.19 -12.94 -30.44
CA TYR A 138 -18.50 -13.81 -31.57
C TYR A 138 -17.31 -14.66 -31.98
N GLY A 139 -16.14 -14.03 -32.14
CA GLY A 139 -14.90 -14.70 -32.49
C GLY A 139 -14.51 -15.77 -31.48
N LYS A 140 -14.48 -15.45 -30.19
CA LYS A 140 -14.14 -16.41 -29.13
C LYS A 140 -15.12 -17.57 -29.01
N GLN A 141 -16.42 -17.32 -29.19
CA GLN A 141 -17.46 -18.35 -29.08
C GLN A 141 -17.48 -19.30 -30.29
N ASN A 142 -17.33 -18.77 -31.51
CA ASN A 142 -17.49 -19.55 -32.74
C ASN A 142 -16.15 -20.07 -33.30
N PHE A 143 -15.04 -19.42 -32.96
CA PHE A 143 -13.69 -19.73 -33.42
C PHE A 143 -12.73 -19.85 -32.23
N SER A 144 -13.03 -20.80 -31.33
CA SER A 144 -12.24 -21.03 -30.13
C SER A 144 -10.79 -21.46 -30.44
N ALA A 145 -9.85 -20.75 -29.83
CA ALA A 145 -8.43 -21.01 -29.88
C ALA A 145 -7.77 -20.88 -28.50
N GLU A 146 -6.53 -21.33 -28.38
CA GLU A 146 -5.71 -21.14 -27.17
C GLU A 146 -5.33 -19.67 -26.97
N ARG A 147 -5.08 -18.94 -28.07
CA ARG A 147 -4.67 -17.54 -28.09
C ARG A 147 -5.41 -16.74 -29.16
N TYR A 148 -5.54 -15.45 -28.94
CA TYR A 148 -6.31 -14.54 -29.77
C TYR A 148 -5.47 -13.32 -30.15
N MET A 149 -5.55 -12.93 -31.42
CA MET A 149 -4.99 -11.69 -31.93
C MET A 149 -6.12 -10.80 -32.42
N LEU A 150 -6.15 -9.54 -32.01
CA LEU A 150 -7.07 -8.53 -32.52
C LEU A 150 -6.28 -7.48 -33.29
N ILE A 151 -6.66 -7.21 -34.53
CA ILE A 151 -6.13 -6.10 -35.30
C ILE A 151 -7.26 -5.09 -35.51
N ILE A 152 -7.06 -3.86 -35.02
CA ILE A 152 -7.95 -2.73 -35.22
C ILE A 152 -7.42 -1.91 -36.39
N PHE A 153 -8.24 -1.75 -37.43
CA PHE A 153 -7.90 -1.02 -38.65
C PHE A 153 -8.81 0.19 -38.81
N ASP A 154 -8.19 1.38 -38.86
CA ASP A 154 -8.76 2.63 -39.36
C ASP A 154 -7.74 3.80 -39.25
N HIS A 155 -8.20 5.05 -39.28
CA HIS A 155 -7.57 6.20 -38.67
C HIS A 155 -7.32 6.01 -37.16
N GLY A 156 -6.27 6.64 -36.67
CA GLY A 156 -5.90 6.64 -35.26
C GLY A 156 -5.45 8.03 -34.80
N GLY A 157 -5.63 8.29 -33.52
CA GLY A 157 -5.36 9.57 -32.87
C GLY A 157 -4.49 9.46 -31.61
N GLY A 158 -3.82 8.32 -31.39
CA GLY A 158 -3.06 8.05 -30.18
C GLY A 158 -3.99 7.92 -28.97
N TRP A 159 -3.77 8.74 -27.94
CA TRP A 159 -4.60 8.76 -26.73
C TRP A 159 -6.08 9.04 -27.00
N LYS A 160 -6.42 9.68 -28.13
CA LYS A 160 -7.81 9.94 -28.53
C LYS A 160 -8.57 8.69 -29.00
N GLY A 161 -7.87 7.61 -29.33
CA GLY A 161 -8.46 6.36 -29.84
C GLY A 161 -8.36 6.16 -31.35
N ALA A 162 -9.25 5.33 -31.91
CA ALA A 162 -9.23 4.84 -33.30
C ALA A 162 -10.65 4.58 -33.84
N CYS A 163 -10.78 4.05 -35.07
CA CYS A 163 -12.06 3.65 -35.68
C CYS A 163 -13.09 4.79 -35.81
N SER A 164 -12.82 5.76 -36.69
CA SER A 164 -13.75 6.82 -37.03
C SER A 164 -14.82 6.34 -38.00
N ASP A 165 -16.05 6.32 -37.52
CA ASP A 165 -17.25 5.98 -38.27
C ASP A 165 -17.98 7.25 -38.73
N VAL A 166 -18.04 7.49 -40.05
CA VAL A 166 -18.56 8.74 -40.62
C VAL A 166 -20.09 8.77 -40.68
N THR A 167 -20.74 7.64 -40.97
CA THR A 167 -22.21 7.56 -41.06
C THR A 167 -22.85 7.70 -39.69
N ASN A 168 -22.18 7.22 -38.64
CA ASN A 168 -22.60 7.36 -37.24
C ASN A 168 -22.05 8.61 -36.54
N ALA A 169 -20.98 9.21 -37.08
CA ALA A 169 -20.25 10.33 -36.48
C ALA A 169 -19.68 10.01 -35.10
N ASP A 170 -19.11 8.81 -34.96
CA ASP A 170 -18.54 8.28 -33.73
C ASP A 170 -17.11 7.74 -33.94
N ALA A 171 -16.35 7.57 -32.86
CA ALA A 171 -15.07 6.90 -32.89
C ALA A 171 -14.74 6.24 -31.55
N LEU A 172 -14.09 5.07 -31.58
CA LEU A 172 -13.68 4.37 -30.38
C LEU A 172 -12.62 5.16 -29.62
N THR A 173 -12.94 5.59 -28.40
CA THR A 173 -11.96 6.08 -27.42
C THR A 173 -11.11 4.94 -26.87
N MET A 174 -9.99 5.26 -26.21
CA MET A 174 -9.16 4.23 -25.58
C MET A 174 -9.87 3.52 -24.42
N ASP A 175 -10.68 4.23 -23.63
CA ASP A 175 -11.51 3.61 -22.58
C ASP A 175 -12.54 2.65 -23.17
N GLU A 176 -13.22 3.01 -24.26
CA GLU A 176 -14.17 2.12 -24.92
C GLU A 176 -13.54 0.83 -25.44
N ILE A 177 -12.30 0.90 -25.95
CA ILE A 177 -11.53 -0.28 -26.35
C ILE A 177 -11.14 -1.10 -25.11
N LYS A 178 -10.67 -0.44 -24.04
CA LYS A 178 -10.32 -1.07 -22.75
C LYS A 178 -11.51 -1.84 -22.18
N GLN A 179 -12.68 -1.21 -22.08
CA GLN A 179 -13.91 -1.84 -21.56
C GLN A 179 -14.31 -3.05 -22.39
N ALA A 180 -14.32 -2.94 -23.72
CA ALA A 180 -14.67 -4.07 -24.60
C ALA A 180 -13.73 -5.27 -24.42
N LEU A 181 -12.43 -5.03 -24.22
CA LEU A 181 -11.45 -6.09 -23.97
C LEU A 181 -11.60 -6.71 -22.58
N ILE A 182 -11.77 -5.90 -21.52
CA ILE A 182 -12.00 -6.40 -20.15
C ILE A 182 -13.23 -7.31 -20.12
N GLU A 183 -14.35 -6.85 -20.69
CA GLU A 183 -15.61 -7.59 -20.66
C GLU A 183 -15.58 -8.88 -21.49
N THR A 184 -14.64 -8.99 -22.42
CA THR A 184 -14.45 -10.20 -23.25
C THR A 184 -13.29 -11.08 -22.79
N GLY A 185 -12.62 -10.73 -21.68
CA GLY A 185 -11.54 -11.49 -21.08
C GLY A 185 -10.19 -11.34 -21.79
N GLY A 186 -9.86 -10.13 -22.24
CA GLY A 186 -8.56 -9.75 -22.80
C GLY A 186 -8.25 -10.32 -24.20
N ILE A 187 -7.04 -10.06 -24.69
CA ILE A 187 -6.50 -10.55 -25.97
C ILE A 187 -5.02 -10.87 -25.76
N ASP A 188 -4.40 -11.77 -26.53
CA ASP A 188 -2.97 -12.05 -26.36
C ASP A 188 -2.11 -11.00 -27.07
N VAL A 189 -2.50 -10.66 -28.31
CA VAL A 189 -1.81 -9.64 -29.13
C VAL A 189 -2.85 -8.66 -29.67
N ILE A 190 -2.65 -7.37 -29.40
CA ILE A 190 -3.42 -6.30 -30.05
C ILE A 190 -2.53 -5.53 -31.01
N GLY A 191 -2.98 -5.40 -32.26
CA GLY A 191 -2.32 -4.61 -33.29
C GLY A 191 -3.19 -3.46 -33.72
N PHE A 192 -2.63 -2.25 -33.75
CA PHE A 192 -3.26 -1.10 -34.35
C PHE A 192 -2.66 -0.86 -35.72
N GLN A 193 -3.44 -1.16 -36.76
CA GLN A 193 -3.24 -0.59 -38.08
C GLN A 193 -3.97 0.75 -38.15
N ALA A 194 -3.52 1.67 -37.30
CA ALA A 194 -3.99 3.03 -37.20
C ALA A 194 -2.83 3.98 -36.86
N CYS A 195 -2.91 5.23 -37.31
CA CYS A 195 -1.85 6.22 -37.10
C CYS A 195 -1.70 6.55 -35.60
N LEU A 196 -0.50 6.95 -35.18
CA LEU A 196 -0.18 7.48 -33.83
C LEU A 196 -0.44 6.55 -32.64
N MET A 197 -0.81 5.29 -32.85
CA MET A 197 -1.14 4.36 -31.77
C MET A 197 0.11 3.83 -31.02
N GLY A 198 1.32 4.16 -31.46
CA GLY A 198 2.56 3.96 -30.70
C GLY A 198 2.73 5.03 -29.62
N ALA A 199 1.74 5.18 -28.75
CA ALA A 199 1.68 6.19 -27.69
C ALA A 199 1.61 5.50 -26.32
N VAL A 200 2.41 5.96 -25.35
CA VAL A 200 2.47 5.37 -24.00
C VAL A 200 1.12 5.39 -23.32
N GLU A 201 0.32 6.43 -23.55
CA GLU A 201 -1.04 6.56 -23.04
C GLU A 201 -1.93 5.43 -23.57
N SER A 202 -1.89 5.18 -24.89
CA SER A 202 -2.68 4.10 -25.51
C SER A 202 -2.27 2.72 -25.00
N VAL A 203 -0.97 2.50 -24.74
CA VAL A 203 -0.49 1.23 -24.18
C VAL A 203 -0.88 1.09 -22.71
N TYR A 204 -0.84 2.19 -21.94
CA TYR A 204 -1.23 2.22 -20.53
C TYR A 204 -2.70 1.86 -20.33
N GLU A 205 -3.60 2.37 -21.18
CA GLU A 205 -5.03 2.03 -21.12
C GLU A 205 -5.27 0.52 -21.32
N LEU A 206 -4.46 -0.13 -22.16
CA LEU A 206 -4.66 -1.53 -22.52
C LEU A 206 -3.71 -2.49 -21.80
N LYS A 207 -3.00 -2.02 -20.76
CA LYS A 207 -1.93 -2.76 -20.09
C LYS A 207 -2.39 -4.10 -19.49
N ASP A 208 -3.63 -4.15 -19.00
CA ASP A 208 -4.24 -5.33 -18.38
C ASP A 208 -5.10 -6.15 -19.36
N CYS A 209 -5.17 -5.70 -20.62
CA CYS A 209 -6.06 -6.23 -21.64
C CYS A 209 -5.33 -7.04 -22.72
N ALA A 210 -4.02 -6.82 -22.90
CA ALA A 210 -3.19 -7.50 -23.88
C ALA A 210 -1.85 -7.93 -23.28
N ASP A 211 -1.16 -8.95 -23.82
CA ASP A 211 0.25 -9.24 -23.46
C ASP A 211 1.24 -8.43 -24.32
N VAL A 212 0.89 -8.26 -25.60
CA VAL A 212 1.70 -7.51 -26.58
C VAL A 212 0.84 -6.52 -27.33
N TYR A 213 1.29 -5.27 -27.34
CA TYR A 213 0.72 -4.17 -28.09
C TYR A 213 1.59 -3.86 -29.31
N ILE A 214 1.00 -3.69 -30.49
CA ILE A 214 1.72 -3.31 -31.71
C ILE A 214 1.12 -2.03 -32.28
N GLY A 215 1.93 -0.98 -32.40
CA GLY A 215 1.49 0.37 -32.83
C GLY A 215 2.53 1.09 -33.68
N CYS A 216 2.21 2.33 -34.07
CA CYS A 216 3.12 3.21 -34.81
C CYS A 216 3.07 4.65 -34.30
N GLU A 217 4.22 5.31 -34.28
CA GLU A 217 4.37 6.67 -33.77
C GLU A 217 3.91 7.77 -34.75
N GLU A 218 3.87 7.50 -36.06
CA GLU A 218 3.51 8.49 -37.09
C GLU A 218 2.33 8.00 -37.96
N ALA A 219 2.61 7.24 -39.02
CA ALA A 219 1.58 6.78 -39.94
C ALA A 219 1.93 5.39 -40.48
N THR A 220 0.91 4.54 -40.59
CA THR A 220 1.03 3.13 -40.97
C THR A 220 0.41 2.84 -42.35
N SER A 221 1.05 1.97 -43.13
CA SER A 221 0.50 1.34 -44.35
C SER A 221 1.29 0.10 -44.78
N LEU A 222 1.78 -0.70 -43.81
CA LEU A 222 2.61 -1.89 -44.10
C LEU A 222 1.92 -3.24 -43.84
N TRP A 223 0.92 -3.27 -42.96
CA TRP A 223 0.25 -4.51 -42.55
C TRP A 223 -0.31 -5.31 -43.72
N GLN A 224 -0.91 -4.64 -44.71
CA GLN A 224 -1.43 -5.30 -45.92
C GLN A 224 -0.39 -6.12 -46.70
N TYR A 225 0.90 -5.78 -46.61
CA TYR A 225 1.97 -6.50 -47.29
C TYR A 225 2.56 -7.64 -46.46
N GLY A 226 2.46 -7.55 -45.13
CA GLY A 226 2.97 -8.56 -44.21
C GLY A 226 1.93 -9.59 -43.76
N ILE A 227 0.63 -9.34 -44.00
CA ILE A 227 -0.44 -10.13 -43.38
C ILE A 227 -0.42 -11.61 -43.77
N TRP A 228 -0.01 -11.90 -45.01
CA TRP A 228 0.18 -13.28 -45.48
C TRP A 228 1.24 -13.99 -44.64
N ASP A 229 2.40 -13.35 -44.44
CA ASP A 229 3.51 -13.91 -43.67
C ASP A 229 3.19 -13.98 -42.18
N ILE A 230 2.35 -13.08 -41.65
CA ILE A 230 1.80 -13.17 -40.28
C ILE A 230 0.87 -14.38 -40.17
N CYS A 231 0.00 -14.62 -41.14
CA CYS A 231 -0.84 -15.83 -41.17
C CYS A 231 0.01 -17.11 -41.28
N CYS A 232 1.12 -17.09 -42.04
CA CYS A 232 2.10 -18.17 -42.05
C CYS A 232 2.75 -18.36 -40.68
N LEU A 233 3.22 -17.29 -40.03
CA LEU A 233 3.83 -17.34 -38.70
C LEU A 233 2.89 -18.01 -37.67
N LEU A 234 1.64 -17.57 -37.61
CA LEU A 234 0.65 -18.11 -36.65
C LEU A 234 0.20 -19.54 -36.97
N ASN A 235 0.32 -19.98 -38.23
CA ASN A 235 0.05 -21.38 -38.60
C ASN A 235 1.25 -22.30 -38.37
N ASP A 236 2.43 -21.89 -38.83
CA ASP A 236 3.61 -22.76 -38.93
C ASP A 236 4.48 -22.74 -37.67
N GLN A 237 4.42 -21.65 -36.90
CA GLN A 237 5.16 -21.44 -35.65
C GLN A 237 4.22 -21.06 -34.50
N SER A 238 3.05 -21.69 -34.51
CA SER A 238 1.93 -21.46 -33.60
C SER A 238 2.22 -21.68 -32.11
N GLU A 239 3.38 -22.22 -31.77
CA GLU A 239 3.88 -22.51 -30.42
C GLU A 239 4.80 -21.43 -29.83
N LEU A 240 5.26 -20.46 -30.63
CA LEU A 240 6.08 -19.35 -30.15
C LEU A 240 5.36 -18.56 -29.06
N SER A 241 6.11 -17.94 -28.14
CA SER A 241 5.55 -17.05 -27.13
C SER A 241 4.92 -15.81 -27.77
N THR A 242 3.98 -15.15 -27.07
CA THR A 242 3.34 -13.90 -27.54
C THR A 242 4.37 -12.81 -27.82
N ILE A 243 5.41 -12.71 -26.98
CA ILE A 243 6.57 -11.82 -27.16
C ILE A 243 7.30 -12.11 -28.47
N GLU A 244 7.66 -13.38 -28.73
CA GLU A 244 8.34 -13.76 -29.97
C GLU A 244 7.46 -13.48 -31.20
N ILE A 245 6.15 -13.70 -31.11
CA ILE A 245 5.20 -13.36 -32.18
C ILE A 245 5.23 -11.85 -32.46
N GLY A 246 5.18 -11.00 -31.43
CA GLY A 246 5.28 -9.54 -31.59
C GLY A 246 6.56 -9.10 -32.28
N GLN A 247 7.71 -9.65 -31.87
CA GLN A 247 9.01 -9.36 -32.51
C GLN A 247 9.04 -9.77 -33.98
N ASN A 248 8.53 -10.96 -34.30
CA ASN A 248 8.47 -11.45 -35.67
C ASN A 248 7.52 -10.61 -36.53
N ILE A 249 6.40 -10.11 -35.98
CA ILE A 249 5.49 -9.23 -36.74
C ILE A 249 6.22 -7.95 -37.18
N VAL A 250 6.91 -7.26 -36.27
CA VAL A 250 7.68 -6.05 -36.64
C VAL A 250 8.74 -6.36 -37.70
N GLN A 251 9.42 -7.50 -37.57
CA GLN A 251 10.38 -7.96 -38.58
C GLN A 251 9.71 -8.24 -39.94
N ILE A 252 8.58 -8.93 -39.96
CA ILE A 252 7.81 -9.23 -41.17
C ILE A 252 7.39 -7.93 -41.87
N LEU A 253 6.85 -6.96 -41.13
CA LEU A 253 6.44 -5.67 -41.70
C LEU A 253 7.63 -4.94 -42.34
N ASN A 254 8.80 -4.99 -41.70
CA ASN A 254 10.04 -4.43 -42.26
C ASN A 254 10.51 -5.18 -43.52
N GLU A 255 10.42 -6.51 -43.56
CA GLU A 255 10.93 -7.32 -44.67
C GLU A 255 10.01 -7.33 -45.90
N THR A 256 8.70 -7.30 -45.67
CA THR A 256 7.67 -7.40 -46.72
C THR A 256 7.28 -6.06 -47.34
N LYS A 257 7.74 -4.95 -46.74
CA LYS A 257 7.44 -3.61 -47.23
C LYS A 257 7.80 -3.42 -48.71
N PRO A 258 6.97 -2.71 -49.49
CA PRO A 258 7.34 -2.34 -50.85
C PRO A 258 8.60 -1.48 -50.88
N LYS A 259 9.49 -1.74 -51.84
CA LYS A 259 10.71 -0.94 -52.05
C LYS A 259 10.44 0.36 -52.82
N TYR A 260 9.42 1.10 -52.39
CA TYR A 260 9.15 2.46 -52.86
C TYR A 260 9.65 3.47 -51.82
N GLU A 261 10.07 4.65 -52.31
CA GLU A 261 10.72 5.67 -51.49
C GLU A 261 9.93 6.06 -50.23
N TYR A 262 8.60 6.08 -50.29
CA TYR A 262 7.77 6.41 -49.13
C TYR A 262 7.92 5.39 -47.98
N TYR A 263 7.81 4.10 -48.29
CA TYR A 263 7.80 3.03 -47.29
C TYR A 263 9.17 2.75 -46.67
N GLU A 264 10.26 3.19 -47.30
CA GLU A 264 11.61 3.12 -46.70
C GLU A 264 11.96 4.34 -45.83
N LYS A 265 11.17 5.42 -45.92
CA LYS A 265 11.49 6.70 -45.28
C LYS A 265 10.63 7.04 -44.07
N TYR A 266 9.33 6.79 -44.14
CA TYR A 266 8.37 7.43 -43.22
C TYR A 266 7.68 6.54 -42.19
N PRO A 267 7.36 5.25 -42.42
CA PRO A 267 6.64 4.47 -41.43
C PRO A 267 7.47 4.15 -40.18
N THR A 268 6.81 3.97 -39.06
CA THR A 268 7.36 3.47 -37.78
C THR A 268 6.49 2.32 -37.29
N PHE A 269 7.07 1.34 -36.60
CA PHE A 269 6.34 0.24 -35.96
C PHE A 269 7.09 -0.25 -34.73
N SER A 270 6.34 -0.55 -33.68
CA SER A 270 6.89 -1.13 -32.46
C SER A 270 5.99 -2.22 -31.92
N ALA A 271 6.60 -3.24 -31.33
CA ALA A 271 5.94 -4.21 -30.48
C ALA A 271 6.38 -3.93 -29.04
N ILE A 272 5.39 -3.78 -28.17
CA ILE A 272 5.54 -3.36 -26.78
C ILE A 272 4.94 -4.42 -25.88
N ARG A 273 5.63 -4.74 -24.79
CA ARG A 273 5.11 -5.55 -23.70
C ARG A 273 4.34 -4.66 -22.73
N THR A 274 3.06 -4.95 -22.60
CA THR A 274 2.13 -4.24 -21.71
C THR A 274 2.45 -4.48 -20.23
N ASP A 275 2.93 -5.67 -19.87
CA ASP A 275 3.32 -6.02 -18.49
C ASP A 275 4.54 -5.25 -17.96
N ARG A 276 5.14 -4.40 -18.79
CA ARG A 276 6.30 -3.55 -18.50
C ARG A 276 5.97 -2.07 -18.53
N ILE A 277 4.80 -1.70 -19.01
CA ILE A 277 4.47 -0.29 -19.25
C ILE A 277 4.40 0.50 -17.95
N MET A 278 3.99 -0.12 -16.84
CA MET A 278 3.95 0.53 -15.52
C MET A 278 5.34 0.92 -15.02
N ASP A 279 6.40 0.18 -15.39
CA ASP A 279 7.77 0.55 -15.04
C ASP A 279 8.17 1.88 -15.72
N LEU A 280 7.75 2.06 -16.99
CA LEU A 280 7.94 3.30 -17.74
C LEU A 280 7.08 4.44 -17.18
N VAL A 281 5.80 4.18 -16.92
CA VAL A 281 4.87 5.19 -16.41
C VAL A 281 5.29 5.73 -15.04
N ASN A 282 5.66 4.85 -14.11
CA ASN A 282 6.16 5.28 -12.79
C ASN A 282 7.47 6.08 -12.91
N ALA A 283 8.33 5.75 -13.87
CA ALA A 283 9.56 6.51 -14.10
C ALA A 283 9.28 7.92 -14.67
N ILE A 284 8.26 8.06 -15.52
CA ILE A 284 7.80 9.35 -16.04
C ILE A 284 7.20 10.19 -14.89
N ASP A 285 6.40 9.57 -14.02
CA ASP A 285 5.76 10.23 -12.88
C ASP A 285 6.79 10.76 -11.85
N ILE A 286 7.82 9.94 -11.54
CA ILE A 286 8.95 10.38 -10.70
C ILE A 286 9.69 11.57 -11.34
N LEU A 287 9.95 11.51 -12.65
CA LEU A 287 10.58 12.62 -13.36
C LEU A 287 9.76 13.91 -13.22
N CYS A 288 8.43 13.87 -13.33
CA CYS A 288 7.58 15.03 -13.13
C CYS A 288 7.73 15.62 -11.73
N THR A 289 7.68 14.77 -10.71
CA THR A 289 7.86 15.18 -9.30
C THR A 289 9.21 15.86 -9.08
N ASP A 290 10.29 15.28 -9.59
CA ASP A 290 11.63 15.83 -9.44
C ASP A 290 11.84 17.10 -10.29
N ILE A 291 11.18 17.22 -11.45
CA ILE A 291 11.14 18.47 -12.21
C ILE A 291 10.50 19.57 -11.37
N PHE A 292 9.34 19.34 -10.76
CA PHE A 292 8.69 20.34 -9.89
C PHE A 292 9.58 20.77 -8.72
N GLN A 293 10.31 19.83 -8.13
CA GLN A 293 11.13 20.11 -6.97
C GLN A 293 12.41 20.90 -7.32
N TYR A 294 13.04 20.59 -8.46
CA TYR A 294 14.42 21.01 -8.72
C TYR A 294 14.58 21.96 -9.92
N THR A 295 13.54 22.17 -10.72
CA THR A 295 13.61 23.03 -11.90
C THR A 295 13.26 24.47 -11.54
N ILE A 296 14.17 25.41 -11.84
CA ILE A 296 13.97 26.84 -11.55
C ILE A 296 13.17 27.52 -12.68
N ASP A 297 13.40 27.09 -13.92
CA ASP A 297 12.66 27.52 -15.11
C ASP A 297 12.65 26.40 -16.17
N TYR A 298 11.71 26.46 -17.10
CA TYR A 298 11.50 25.43 -18.12
C TYR A 298 12.34 25.58 -19.40
N SER A 299 13.37 26.44 -19.42
CA SER A 299 14.16 26.70 -20.64
C SER A 299 14.89 25.44 -21.13
N THR A 300 15.46 24.65 -20.22
CA THR A 300 16.13 23.38 -20.53
C THR A 300 15.16 22.35 -21.09
N VAL A 301 13.99 22.21 -20.48
CA VAL A 301 12.90 21.32 -20.92
C VAL A 301 12.41 21.73 -22.32
N GLN A 302 12.17 23.03 -22.53
CA GLN A 302 11.77 23.56 -23.82
C GLN A 302 12.84 23.29 -24.88
N LYS A 303 14.13 23.45 -24.54
CA LYS A 303 15.22 23.22 -25.48
C LYS A 303 15.37 21.75 -25.84
N ALA A 304 15.20 20.85 -24.88
CA ALA A 304 15.14 19.42 -25.12
C ALA A 304 13.97 19.08 -26.06
N TRP A 305 12.78 19.60 -25.76
CA TRP A 305 11.59 19.42 -26.59
C TRP A 305 11.79 19.92 -28.03
N GLU A 306 12.45 21.07 -28.23
CA GLU A 306 12.77 21.60 -29.57
C GLU A 306 13.60 20.64 -30.42
N LEU A 307 14.58 19.98 -29.81
CA LEU A 307 15.52 19.07 -30.46
C LEU A 307 14.95 17.68 -30.71
N THR A 308 13.90 17.31 -29.97
CA THR A 308 13.33 15.97 -29.96
C THR A 308 12.57 15.64 -31.24
N LYS A 309 12.59 14.36 -31.63
CA LYS A 309 11.75 13.80 -32.68
C LYS A 309 10.27 13.89 -32.31
N LYS A 310 9.47 14.50 -33.18
CA LYS A 310 8.05 14.80 -32.98
C LYS A 310 7.17 14.22 -34.07
N PHE A 311 5.93 13.91 -33.70
CA PHE A 311 4.91 13.30 -34.55
C PHE A 311 3.58 14.08 -34.43
N GLY A 312 2.76 14.05 -35.49
CA GLY A 312 1.66 15.02 -35.67
C GLY A 312 0.28 14.46 -36.00
N ASP A 313 -0.76 15.27 -35.75
CA ASP A 313 -2.18 14.93 -35.91
C ASP A 313 -2.64 15.03 -37.38
N TRP A 314 -3.06 13.90 -37.96
CA TRP A 314 -3.48 13.80 -39.38
C TRP A 314 -4.83 14.47 -39.67
N GLN A 315 -5.68 14.72 -38.67
CA GLN A 315 -7.00 15.35 -38.89
C GLN A 315 -6.89 16.78 -39.43
N ASN A 316 -5.71 17.40 -39.35
CA ASN A 316 -5.40 18.64 -40.05
C ASN A 316 -4.41 18.37 -41.18
N GLN A 317 -4.87 18.47 -42.44
CA GLN A 317 -4.02 18.37 -43.65
C GLN A 317 -2.85 19.40 -43.72
N ASN A 318 -2.75 20.27 -42.73
CA ASN A 318 -1.59 21.11 -42.44
C ASN A 318 -0.75 20.43 -41.35
N LYS A 319 0.47 19.98 -41.68
CA LYS A 319 1.52 19.48 -40.75
C LYS A 319 2.02 20.51 -39.72
N SER A 320 1.13 21.36 -39.23
CA SER A 320 1.41 22.53 -38.39
C SER A 320 1.21 22.24 -36.90
N PHE A 321 0.72 21.06 -36.51
CA PHE A 321 0.43 20.68 -35.13
C PHE A 321 1.12 19.36 -34.79
N LEU A 322 2.32 19.48 -34.20
CA LEU A 322 3.07 18.37 -33.62
C LEU A 322 2.58 18.22 -32.17
N ASN A 323 2.00 17.07 -31.86
CA ASN A 323 1.26 16.86 -30.60
C ASN A 323 1.96 15.89 -29.65
N SER A 324 2.85 15.05 -30.17
CA SER A 324 3.56 14.05 -29.38
C SER A 324 5.03 14.02 -29.74
N CYS A 325 5.88 13.63 -28.79
CA CYS A 325 7.31 13.44 -28.99
C CYS A 325 7.73 12.02 -28.66
N ASP A 326 8.79 11.54 -29.31
CA ASP A 326 9.46 10.29 -28.94
C ASP A 326 10.02 10.41 -27.52
N ILE A 327 9.63 9.50 -26.63
CA ILE A 327 10.00 9.61 -25.20
C ILE A 327 11.50 9.40 -25.03
N TYR A 328 12.09 8.43 -25.73
CA TYR A 328 13.51 8.09 -25.58
C TYR A 328 14.41 9.23 -26.07
N ASP A 329 14.10 9.80 -27.23
CA ASP A 329 14.83 10.93 -27.78
C ASP A 329 14.62 12.18 -26.91
N PHE A 330 13.42 12.41 -26.37
CA PHE A 330 13.19 13.50 -25.41
C PHE A 330 14.13 13.43 -24.22
N VAL A 331 14.14 12.30 -23.50
CA VAL A 331 14.98 12.15 -22.32
C VAL A 331 16.47 12.10 -22.67
N TYR A 332 16.82 11.63 -23.88
CA TYR A 332 18.18 11.71 -24.38
C TYR A 332 18.60 13.17 -24.61
N GLN A 333 17.82 13.98 -25.33
CA GLN A 333 18.12 15.40 -25.56
C GLN A 333 18.17 16.16 -24.23
N TYR A 334 17.24 15.89 -23.32
CA TYR A 334 17.20 16.52 -22.00
C TYR A 334 18.46 16.18 -21.19
N SER A 335 18.91 14.91 -21.20
CA SER A 335 20.11 14.49 -20.47
C SER A 335 21.41 15.15 -20.95
N LEU A 336 21.43 15.70 -22.17
CA LEU A 336 22.58 16.43 -22.71
C LEU A 336 22.64 17.89 -22.23
N LEU A 337 21.52 18.41 -21.75
CA LEU A 337 21.35 19.80 -21.35
C LEU A 337 21.28 19.94 -19.82
N GLU A 338 20.78 18.92 -19.13
CA GLU A 338 20.58 18.92 -17.68
C GLU A 338 21.88 18.71 -16.89
N THR A 339 21.98 19.33 -15.72
CA THR A 339 23.12 19.23 -14.80
C THR A 339 22.75 18.68 -13.42
N ASN A 340 21.46 18.64 -13.07
CA ASN A 340 20.96 18.06 -11.83
C ASN A 340 21.09 16.52 -11.87
N MET A 341 21.81 15.97 -10.88
CA MET A 341 22.10 14.54 -10.82
C MET A 341 20.89 13.65 -10.54
N THR A 342 19.85 14.16 -9.87
CA THR A 342 18.60 13.43 -9.63
C THR A 342 17.84 13.31 -10.94
N ILE A 343 17.56 14.43 -11.61
CA ILE A 343 16.89 14.43 -12.92
C ILE A 343 17.65 13.57 -13.94
N LEU A 344 18.99 13.65 -13.99
CA LEU A 344 19.79 12.80 -14.87
C LEU A 344 19.63 11.29 -14.59
N TYR A 345 19.37 10.90 -13.35
CA TYR A 345 19.08 9.51 -12.98
C TYR A 345 17.69 9.09 -13.52
N ASP A 346 16.68 9.93 -13.36
CA ASP A 346 15.31 9.64 -13.82
C ASP A 346 15.25 9.51 -15.34
N LEU A 347 15.92 10.44 -16.05
CA LEU A 347 16.05 10.38 -17.51
C LEU A 347 16.73 9.10 -17.99
N GLN A 348 17.73 8.61 -17.25
CA GLN A 348 18.40 7.34 -17.57
C GLN A 348 17.50 6.13 -17.25
N ASN A 349 16.72 6.19 -16.16
CA ASN A 349 15.76 5.15 -15.80
C ASN A 349 14.66 4.99 -16.86
N ILE A 350 14.10 6.11 -17.35
CA ILE A 350 13.09 6.10 -18.42
C ILE A 350 13.63 5.39 -19.68
N LYS A 351 14.87 5.66 -20.08
CA LYS A 351 15.51 4.98 -21.23
C LYS A 351 15.60 3.47 -21.03
N GLU A 352 15.88 3.03 -19.81
CA GLU A 352 15.95 1.61 -19.46
C GLU A 352 14.57 0.94 -19.49
N CYS A 353 13.54 1.62 -18.99
CA CYS A 353 12.14 1.18 -19.05
C CYS A 353 11.64 1.07 -20.51
N ILE A 354 12.00 2.02 -21.39
CA ILE A 354 11.67 1.92 -22.82
C ILE A 354 12.37 0.71 -23.44
N ASN A 355 13.67 0.52 -23.20
CA ASN A 355 14.42 -0.62 -23.72
C ASN A 355 13.88 -1.98 -23.23
N SER A 356 13.24 -2.03 -22.06
CA SER A 356 12.65 -3.25 -21.51
C SER A 356 11.21 -3.49 -21.98
N SER A 357 10.49 -2.42 -22.34
CA SER A 357 9.10 -2.46 -22.79
C SER A 357 8.98 -2.65 -24.31
N VAL A 358 9.81 -1.96 -25.10
CA VAL A 358 9.82 -2.06 -26.57
C VAL A 358 10.68 -3.25 -27.00
N ILE A 359 10.02 -4.37 -27.29
CA ILE A 359 10.68 -5.65 -27.60
C ILE A 359 11.16 -5.76 -29.04
N ALA A 360 10.59 -4.96 -29.94
CA ALA A 360 11.07 -4.74 -31.30
C ALA A 360 10.56 -3.40 -31.80
N GLU A 361 11.39 -2.67 -32.52
CA GLU A 361 10.97 -1.49 -33.28
C GLU A 361 11.61 -1.51 -34.67
N TRP A 362 10.94 -0.83 -35.60
CA TRP A 362 11.54 -0.42 -36.85
C TRP A 362 11.00 0.94 -37.27
N HIS A 363 11.89 1.80 -37.75
CA HIS A 363 11.54 3.09 -38.33
C HIS A 363 12.22 3.34 -39.68
N GLY A 364 11.55 4.13 -40.52
CA GLY A 364 12.08 4.58 -41.80
C GLY A 364 13.31 5.49 -41.66
N SER A 365 14.04 5.64 -42.76
CA SER A 365 15.31 6.38 -42.80
C SER A 365 15.21 7.89 -42.52
N GLU A 366 14.03 8.51 -42.66
CA GLU A 366 13.78 9.91 -42.30
C GLU A 366 13.18 10.06 -40.88
N GLN A 367 12.94 8.94 -40.20
CA GLN A 367 12.41 8.89 -38.83
C GLN A 367 13.50 8.63 -37.79
N GLY A 368 14.74 9.04 -38.06
CA GLY A 368 15.79 8.99 -37.03
C GLY A 368 15.36 9.74 -35.76
N GLY A 369 15.57 9.11 -34.61
CA GLY A 369 15.08 9.58 -33.30
C GLY A 369 13.79 8.89 -32.84
N ALA A 370 13.17 8.04 -33.66
CA ALA A 370 12.06 7.17 -33.25
C ALA A 370 12.57 5.92 -32.50
N HIS A 371 11.94 5.59 -31.38
CA HIS A 371 12.26 4.46 -30.51
C HIS A 371 11.02 3.65 -30.11
N GLY A 372 9.89 3.90 -30.77
CA GLY A 372 8.71 3.05 -30.73
C GLY A 372 7.61 3.49 -29.77
N LEU A 373 7.82 4.54 -28.96
CA LEU A 373 6.83 5.08 -28.04
C LEU A 373 6.89 6.59 -27.97
N THR A 374 5.73 7.20 -28.18
CA THR A 374 5.51 8.64 -28.02
C THR A 374 4.76 8.95 -26.73
N ILE A 375 4.85 10.19 -26.28
CA ILE A 375 3.99 10.78 -25.25
C ILE A 375 3.42 12.11 -25.77
N TYR A 376 2.19 12.44 -25.37
CA TYR A 376 1.58 13.73 -25.66
C TYR A 376 2.40 14.84 -25.00
N PHE A 377 3.05 15.65 -25.84
CA PHE A 377 3.83 16.80 -25.43
C PHE A 377 3.73 17.83 -26.57
N PRO A 378 2.63 18.61 -26.63
CA PRO A 378 2.34 19.46 -27.77
C PRO A 378 3.23 20.72 -27.81
N GLN A 379 3.07 21.54 -28.84
CA GLN A 379 3.75 22.84 -28.92
C GLN A 379 3.14 23.88 -27.95
N ARG A 380 3.98 24.71 -27.30
CA ARG A 380 3.62 25.66 -26.22
C ARG A 380 2.48 26.66 -26.49
N ASN A 381 2.13 26.98 -27.73
CA ASN A 381 0.93 27.76 -28.03
C ASN A 381 0.50 27.65 -29.51
N PRO A 382 -0.77 27.40 -29.88
CA PRO A 382 -1.91 26.94 -29.06
C PRO A 382 -2.06 25.41 -29.12
N GLY A 383 -1.09 24.66 -28.57
CA GLY A 383 -1.00 23.21 -28.80
C GLY A 383 -1.64 22.31 -27.74
N TYR A 384 -1.84 22.79 -26.50
CA TYR A 384 -2.47 21.98 -25.44
C TYR A 384 -3.96 21.79 -25.69
N ASN A 385 -4.43 20.56 -25.54
CA ASN A 385 -5.81 20.15 -25.73
C ASN A 385 -6.41 19.77 -24.38
N SER A 386 -7.32 20.61 -23.87
CA SER A 386 -7.99 20.46 -22.57
C SER A 386 -8.93 19.24 -22.46
N ARG A 387 -8.87 18.29 -23.40
CA ARG A 387 -9.49 16.97 -23.26
C ARG A 387 -8.53 15.94 -22.69
N TYR A 388 -7.23 16.24 -22.67
CA TYR A 388 -6.21 15.33 -22.18
C TYR A 388 -6.33 15.12 -20.66
N ASP A 389 -6.69 16.18 -19.94
CA ASP A 389 -6.89 16.28 -18.49
C ASP A 389 -8.37 16.30 -18.07
N ASP A 390 -9.31 16.11 -19.00
CA ASP A 390 -10.75 16.08 -18.69
C ASP A 390 -11.12 14.72 -18.07
N PRO A 391 -11.51 14.65 -16.78
CA PRO A 391 -11.89 13.39 -16.14
C PRO A 391 -13.09 12.73 -16.82
N GLY A 392 -13.91 13.51 -17.53
CA GLY A 392 -15.05 13.02 -18.30
C GLY A 392 -14.68 12.38 -19.65
N TYR A 393 -13.43 12.51 -20.11
CA TYR A 393 -12.95 11.91 -21.36
C TYR A 393 -12.47 10.46 -21.19
N GLY A 394 -12.10 10.05 -19.97
CA GLY A 394 -11.76 8.66 -19.63
C GLY A 394 -10.33 8.24 -20.01
N LEU A 395 -9.35 9.16 -19.91
CA LEU A 395 -7.94 8.83 -20.10
C LEU A 395 -7.27 8.62 -18.73
N ASP A 396 -7.12 7.36 -18.29
CA ASP A 396 -6.55 7.04 -16.98
C ASP A 396 -5.08 7.45 -16.89
N PHE A 397 -4.34 7.48 -18.01
CA PHE A 397 -2.91 7.88 -17.99
C PHE A 397 -2.69 9.28 -17.41
N SER A 398 -3.44 10.29 -17.85
CA SER A 398 -3.31 11.64 -17.27
C SER A 398 -3.74 11.61 -15.82
N GLN A 399 -4.92 11.08 -15.53
CA GLN A 399 -5.47 11.08 -14.17
C GLN A 399 -4.64 10.31 -13.12
N ASN A 400 -3.76 9.39 -13.54
CA ASN A 400 -2.96 8.56 -12.64
C ASN A 400 -1.46 8.91 -12.66
N THR A 401 -1.06 9.97 -13.35
CA THR A 401 0.35 10.38 -13.43
C THR A 401 0.45 11.89 -13.29
N SER A 402 1.59 12.38 -12.81
CA SER A 402 1.87 13.80 -12.69
C SER A 402 2.22 14.46 -14.04
N TRP A 403 1.90 13.81 -15.18
CA TRP A 403 2.32 14.27 -16.50
C TRP A 403 1.49 15.45 -16.98
N ASP A 404 0.18 15.43 -16.81
CA ASP A 404 -0.67 16.56 -17.15
C ASP A 404 -0.47 17.72 -16.19
N GLU A 405 -0.24 17.53 -14.90
CA GLU A 405 0.16 18.62 -13.99
C GLU A 405 1.46 19.25 -14.48
N PHE A 406 2.46 18.44 -14.88
CA PHE A 406 3.71 18.97 -15.44
C PHE A 406 3.44 19.75 -16.73
N LEU A 407 2.62 19.23 -17.64
CA LEU A 407 2.26 19.94 -18.87
C LEU A 407 1.52 21.24 -18.54
N ILE A 408 0.54 21.19 -17.66
CA ILE A 408 -0.24 22.34 -17.18
C ILE A 408 0.72 23.37 -16.60
N ASP A 409 1.61 23.01 -15.69
CA ASP A 409 2.59 23.93 -15.11
C ASP A 409 3.55 24.52 -16.16
N TYR A 410 4.06 23.67 -17.06
CA TYR A 410 4.88 24.07 -18.21
C TYR A 410 4.15 25.03 -19.17
N TYR A 411 2.82 24.95 -19.27
CA TYR A 411 1.97 25.78 -20.15
C TYR A 411 1.27 26.96 -19.45
N LEU A 412 1.03 26.90 -18.13
CA LEU A 412 0.36 27.93 -17.34
C LEU A 412 1.31 29.03 -16.86
N HIS A 413 2.62 28.75 -16.81
CA HIS A 413 3.64 29.80 -16.68
C HIS A 413 3.85 30.49 -18.05
N GLU A 414 3.31 31.70 -18.20
CA GLU A 414 3.60 32.57 -19.35
C GLU A 414 4.64 33.62 -18.94
N ASP A 415 5.90 33.37 -19.32
CA ASP A 415 6.97 34.36 -19.22
C ASP A 415 6.97 35.26 -20.45
N PHE A 416 6.80 36.55 -20.22
CA PHE A 416 6.87 37.57 -21.26
C PHE A 416 8.24 38.23 -21.23
N TYR A 417 9.02 37.99 -22.28
CA TYR A 417 10.37 38.55 -22.46
C TYR A 417 10.35 39.87 -23.22
N ALA A 418 11.44 40.63 -23.12
CA ALA A 418 11.67 41.81 -23.94
C ALA A 418 11.64 41.45 -25.43
N ASN A 419 10.95 42.25 -26.25
CA ASN A 419 10.81 41.99 -27.68
C ASN A 419 11.31 43.14 -28.58
N GLN A 420 11.61 44.29 -27.99
CA GLN A 420 12.18 45.42 -28.72
C GLN A 420 12.93 46.39 -27.80
N ASP A 421 14.07 46.88 -28.27
CA ASP A 421 14.73 48.07 -27.73
C ASP A 421 14.13 49.37 -28.27
N ILE A 422 13.96 50.34 -27.37
CA ILE A 422 13.59 51.73 -27.71
C ILE A 422 14.64 52.67 -27.09
N PRO A 423 15.73 52.97 -27.83
CA PRO A 423 16.73 53.93 -27.38
C PRO A 423 16.11 55.32 -27.25
N VAL A 424 16.02 55.84 -26.02
CA VAL A 424 15.52 57.21 -25.76
C VAL A 424 16.63 58.23 -25.90
N THR A 425 17.83 57.83 -25.48
CA THR A 425 19.06 58.61 -25.61
C THR A 425 20.09 57.81 -26.39
N ASN A 426 21.06 58.48 -27.03
CA ASN A 426 22.04 57.86 -27.91
C ASN A 426 23.16 57.20 -27.08
N ASN A 427 22.77 56.26 -26.23
CA ASN A 427 23.60 55.63 -25.20
C ASN A 427 24.56 54.62 -25.82
N GLY A 428 25.68 54.35 -25.14
CA GLY A 428 26.58 53.28 -25.52
C GLY A 428 25.96 51.94 -25.13
N ILE A 429 25.12 51.37 -26.01
CA ILE A 429 24.49 50.06 -25.83
C ILE A 429 25.47 48.97 -26.26
N ILE A 430 25.57 47.91 -25.45
CA ILE A 430 26.30 46.67 -25.70
C ILE A 430 25.25 45.57 -25.86
N ASN A 431 25.30 44.82 -26.96
CA ASN A 431 24.28 43.84 -27.37
C ASN A 431 22.89 44.48 -27.61
N ASP A 432 21.82 43.68 -27.59
CA ASP A 432 20.43 44.10 -27.76
C ASP A 432 19.52 43.30 -26.80
N TYR A 433 18.22 43.59 -26.80
CA TYR A 433 17.21 42.96 -25.94
C TYR A 433 17.21 41.42 -25.95
N THR A 434 17.79 40.75 -26.93
CA THR A 434 17.88 39.27 -26.92
C THR A 434 18.85 38.76 -25.84
N ALA A 435 19.82 39.58 -25.46
CA ALA A 435 20.76 39.32 -24.37
C ALA A 435 20.13 39.51 -22.97
N THR A 436 18.82 39.79 -22.87
CA THR A 436 18.11 39.83 -21.59
C THR A 436 17.18 38.63 -21.39
N MET A 437 17.16 37.67 -22.32
CA MET A 437 16.18 36.57 -22.34
C MET A 437 16.63 35.37 -21.52
N ASP A 438 17.93 35.07 -21.51
CA ASP A 438 18.48 33.88 -20.87
C ASP A 438 19.39 34.30 -19.71
N SER A 439 19.38 33.59 -18.57
CA SER A 439 20.36 33.79 -17.49
C SER A 439 21.66 33.04 -17.80
N ASP A 440 22.45 33.56 -18.74
CA ASP A 440 23.64 32.90 -19.28
C ASP A 440 24.95 33.70 -19.14
N ASN A 441 24.93 34.83 -18.42
CA ASN A 441 26.02 35.81 -18.30
C ASN A 441 26.37 36.55 -19.60
N VAL A 442 25.49 36.57 -20.60
CA VAL A 442 25.59 37.40 -21.81
C VAL A 442 24.69 38.62 -21.65
N TYR A 443 25.23 39.70 -21.10
CA TYR A 443 24.44 40.87 -20.73
C TYR A 443 24.07 41.81 -21.90
N GLU A 444 22.91 42.48 -21.78
CA GLU A 444 22.70 43.79 -22.39
C GLU A 444 23.28 44.89 -21.49
N GLY A 445 24.17 45.71 -22.02
CA GLY A 445 24.83 46.79 -21.27
C GLY A 445 24.40 48.17 -21.76
N VAL A 446 23.85 49.02 -20.88
CA VAL A 446 23.46 50.39 -21.23
C VAL A 446 24.33 51.38 -20.46
N THR A 447 25.14 52.16 -21.18
CA THR A 447 26.06 53.15 -20.58
C THR A 447 25.47 54.56 -20.60
N GLU A 448 25.60 55.27 -19.48
CA GLU A 448 25.22 56.68 -19.36
C GLU A 448 25.87 57.57 -20.42
N MET A 449 25.27 58.73 -20.63
CA MET A 449 25.83 59.77 -21.48
C MET A 449 25.95 61.12 -20.78
N GLU A 450 26.95 61.90 -21.19
CA GLU A 450 27.16 63.24 -20.67
C GLU A 450 26.27 64.27 -21.40
N SER A 451 25.62 65.15 -20.66
CA SER A 451 24.80 66.23 -21.22
C SER A 451 25.60 67.30 -21.96
N SER A 452 24.95 67.96 -22.92
CA SER A 452 25.58 68.98 -23.76
C SER A 452 25.61 70.37 -23.11
N GLY A 453 26.57 71.22 -23.47
CA GLY A 453 26.69 72.60 -22.97
C GLY A 453 28.01 72.91 -22.27
N LYS A 454 28.00 73.92 -21.37
CA LYS A 454 29.20 74.36 -20.63
C LYS A 454 29.69 73.24 -19.71
N PRO A 455 30.99 72.86 -19.72
CA PRO A 455 31.50 71.75 -18.92
C PRO A 455 31.12 71.77 -17.43
N SER A 456 31.03 72.95 -16.82
CA SER A 456 30.65 73.10 -15.40
C SER A 456 29.16 72.84 -15.10
N ASN A 457 28.33 72.71 -16.12
CA ASN A 457 26.89 72.50 -16.02
C ASN A 457 26.45 71.15 -16.61
N ARG A 458 27.41 70.35 -17.10
CA ARG A 458 27.12 69.02 -17.62
C ARG A 458 26.83 68.07 -16.47
N TYR A 459 26.10 67.02 -16.79
CA TYR A 459 25.65 65.96 -15.89
C TYR A 459 25.58 64.64 -16.69
N SER A 460 25.83 63.49 -16.06
CA SER A 460 25.46 62.17 -16.59
C SER A 460 23.94 61.99 -16.58
N TYR A 461 23.44 61.18 -17.51
CA TYR A 461 22.06 60.73 -17.51
C TYR A 461 21.92 59.52 -18.42
N LEU A 462 20.95 58.66 -18.11
CA LEU A 462 20.56 57.53 -18.93
C LEU A 462 19.04 57.41 -18.98
N GLU A 463 18.53 57.10 -20.17
CA GLU A 463 17.17 56.62 -20.35
C GLU A 463 17.15 55.60 -21.49
N HIS A 464 16.68 54.40 -21.20
CA HIS A 464 16.50 53.33 -22.18
C HIS A 464 15.20 52.58 -21.87
N LYS A 465 14.60 51.96 -22.88
CA LYS A 465 13.30 51.32 -22.77
C LYS A 465 13.28 50.00 -23.53
N TRP A 466 12.52 49.05 -23.00
CA TRP A 466 12.14 47.80 -23.62
C TRP A 466 10.62 47.71 -23.72
N THR A 467 10.13 46.98 -24.72
CA THR A 467 8.74 46.52 -24.74
C THR A 467 8.66 45.04 -24.41
N ILE A 468 7.68 44.69 -23.61
CA ILE A 468 7.27 43.32 -23.29
C ILE A 468 5.78 43.23 -23.61
N ASP A 469 5.39 42.38 -24.55
CA ASP A 469 3.97 42.19 -24.87
C ASP A 469 3.37 41.14 -23.93
N VAL A 470 2.38 41.54 -23.13
CA VAL A 470 1.77 40.72 -22.07
C VAL A 470 0.34 40.31 -22.45
N THR A 471 0.02 39.02 -22.32
CA THR A 471 -1.35 38.52 -22.42
C THR A 471 -2.10 38.84 -21.12
N GLY A 472 -3.31 39.43 -21.24
CA GLY A 472 -4.15 39.78 -20.09
C GLY A 472 -5.01 38.63 -19.59
N GLY A 473 -5.32 38.60 -18.28
CA GLY A 473 -6.29 37.66 -17.69
C GLY A 473 -5.79 36.82 -16.52
N TYR A 474 -4.60 37.09 -16.00
CA TYR A 474 -3.95 36.38 -14.89
C TYR A 474 -4.14 37.12 -13.56
N GLU A 475 -4.11 36.43 -12.40
CA GLU A 475 -4.32 37.06 -11.08
C GLU A 475 -3.10 37.89 -10.61
N SER A 476 -1.90 37.55 -11.06
CA SER A 476 -0.68 38.28 -10.71
C SER A 476 0.31 38.31 -11.86
N TYR A 477 1.04 39.42 -11.95
CA TYR A 477 2.18 39.59 -12.84
C TYR A 477 3.40 39.98 -12.00
N VAL A 478 4.54 39.32 -12.19
CA VAL A 478 5.78 39.62 -11.45
C VAL A 478 6.90 39.90 -12.45
N LEU A 479 7.46 41.11 -12.40
CA LEU A 479 8.70 41.38 -13.13
C LEU A 479 9.87 40.75 -12.38
N HIS A 480 10.64 39.92 -13.06
CA HIS A 480 11.95 39.43 -12.63
C HIS A 480 13.04 40.21 -13.37
N LEU A 481 14.01 40.73 -12.63
CA LEU A 481 15.12 41.53 -13.15
C LEU A 481 16.44 41.17 -12.49
N GLU A 482 17.28 40.50 -13.26
CA GLU A 482 18.71 40.35 -12.98
C GLU A 482 19.50 41.48 -13.60
N ALA A 483 19.99 42.39 -12.75
CA ALA A 483 20.81 43.50 -13.19
C ALA A 483 21.82 43.94 -12.11
N TYR A 484 22.96 44.45 -12.56
CA TYR A 484 23.98 45.10 -11.73
C TYR A 484 24.65 46.23 -12.51
N HIS A 485 25.26 47.20 -11.83
CA HIS A 485 25.94 48.32 -12.49
C HIS A 485 27.40 48.47 -12.07
N THR A 486 28.17 49.26 -12.82
CA THR A 486 29.53 49.63 -12.43
C THR A 486 29.56 50.35 -11.08
N ALA A 487 30.62 50.17 -10.30
CA ALA A 487 30.74 50.76 -8.97
C ALA A 487 30.65 52.29 -9.02
N ASN A 488 29.57 52.84 -8.45
CA ASN A 488 29.27 54.25 -8.47
C ASN A 488 29.93 55.00 -7.29
N SER A 489 30.54 56.16 -7.56
CA SER A 489 31.14 57.06 -6.56
C SER A 489 30.42 58.41 -6.40
N GLU A 490 29.42 58.69 -7.23
CA GLU A 490 28.58 59.90 -7.26
C GLU A 490 27.24 59.72 -6.50
N GLY A 491 26.78 58.47 -6.31
CA GLY A 491 25.74 58.09 -5.34
C GLY A 491 24.31 57.99 -5.90
N ASP A 492 24.18 57.74 -7.20
CA ASP A 492 22.97 57.63 -8.00
C ASP A 492 22.76 56.22 -8.58
N ASP A 493 21.62 55.59 -8.29
CA ASP A 493 21.32 54.23 -8.76
C ASP A 493 20.33 54.25 -9.93
N PHE A 494 20.35 53.19 -10.75
CA PHE A 494 19.45 53.03 -11.88
C PHE A 494 18.06 52.58 -11.42
N ILE A 495 17.03 53.31 -11.81
CA ILE A 495 15.64 53.03 -11.45
C ILE A 495 14.92 52.46 -12.67
N PHE A 496 14.41 51.24 -12.53
CA PHE A 496 13.49 50.62 -13.46
C PHE A 496 12.05 51.05 -13.13
N ALA A 497 11.27 51.33 -14.16
CA ALA A 497 9.87 51.75 -14.06
C ALA A 497 9.05 51.12 -15.20
N TYR A 498 7.78 50.80 -14.96
CA TYR A 498 6.88 50.30 -16.01
C TYR A 498 5.84 51.33 -16.43
N SER A 499 5.29 51.16 -17.63
CA SER A 499 4.15 51.91 -18.16
C SER A 499 3.34 51.04 -19.13
N THR A 500 2.02 51.22 -19.20
CA THR A 500 1.15 50.59 -20.21
C THR A 500 0.75 51.55 -21.34
N ASP A 501 1.13 52.83 -21.24
CA ASP A 501 0.76 53.87 -22.21
C ASP A 501 1.97 54.66 -22.78
N ASP A 502 3.19 54.31 -22.37
CA ASP A 502 4.45 54.99 -22.70
C ASP A 502 4.48 56.49 -22.34
N THR A 503 3.63 56.93 -21.40
CA THR A 503 3.57 58.34 -20.95
C THR A 503 3.63 58.48 -19.44
N THR A 504 2.97 57.58 -18.70
CA THR A 504 2.93 57.57 -17.24
C THR A 504 3.69 56.36 -16.72
N TYR A 505 4.76 56.62 -15.96
CA TYR A 505 5.65 55.57 -15.45
C TYR A 505 5.54 55.44 -13.93
N THR A 506 5.53 54.20 -13.47
CA THR A 506 5.58 53.82 -12.05
C THR A 506 6.92 53.17 -11.76
N ASP A 507 7.67 53.71 -10.79
CA ASP A 507 8.97 53.17 -10.38
C ASP A 507 8.80 51.78 -9.74
N MET A 508 9.72 50.87 -10.05
CA MET A 508 9.71 49.46 -9.64
C MET A 508 10.95 49.12 -8.79
N ILE A 509 12.07 48.81 -9.45
CA ILE A 509 13.29 48.28 -8.86
C ILE A 509 14.38 49.34 -8.98
N THR A 510 15.07 49.64 -7.88
CA THR A 510 16.31 50.43 -7.89
C THR A 510 17.48 49.47 -7.81
N VAL A 511 18.27 49.38 -8.87
CA VAL A 511 19.41 48.45 -8.93
C VAL A 511 20.59 49.06 -8.18
N THR A 512 20.89 48.52 -7.01
CA THR A 512 22.03 48.93 -6.15
C THR A 512 23.19 47.95 -6.20
N LYS A 513 23.03 46.83 -6.93
CA LYS A 513 24.03 45.77 -7.04
C LYS A 513 25.17 46.24 -7.92
N THR A 514 26.41 46.07 -7.45
CA THR A 514 27.63 46.39 -8.23
C THR A 514 28.40 45.16 -8.71
N THR A 515 27.86 43.97 -8.45
CA THR A 515 28.42 42.67 -8.86
C THR A 515 27.29 41.75 -9.23
N ASP A 516 27.50 40.95 -10.26
CA ASP A 516 26.60 39.87 -10.63
C ASP A 516 26.55 38.78 -9.55
N ASN A 517 25.36 38.23 -9.31
CA ASN A 517 25.14 37.21 -8.31
C ASN A 517 24.10 36.15 -8.69
N ASN A 518 23.64 36.09 -9.94
CA ASN A 518 22.69 35.09 -10.44
C ASN A 518 21.36 35.09 -9.67
N ILE A 519 20.88 36.26 -9.24
CA ILE A 519 19.66 36.42 -8.43
C ILE A 519 18.82 37.56 -8.99
N CYS A 520 17.62 37.25 -9.47
CA CYS A 520 16.64 38.25 -9.88
C CYS A 520 16.17 39.11 -8.69
N GLN A 521 15.93 40.39 -8.96
CA GLN A 521 15.10 41.25 -8.13
C GLN A 521 13.69 41.19 -8.69
N THR A 522 12.68 41.18 -7.83
CA THR A 522 11.29 41.02 -8.27
C THR A 522 10.43 42.25 -7.96
N PHE A 523 9.41 42.49 -8.78
CA PHE A 523 8.40 43.51 -8.54
C PHE A 523 7.02 43.04 -9.02
N THR A 524 6.04 43.03 -8.12
CA THR A 524 4.65 42.72 -8.47
C THR A 524 4.00 43.85 -9.26
N LEU A 525 3.61 43.54 -10.49
CA LEU A 525 2.89 44.40 -11.41
C LEU A 525 1.36 44.25 -11.21
N PRO A 526 0.54 45.20 -11.73
CA PRO A 526 -0.92 45.10 -11.60
C PRO A 526 -1.50 43.86 -12.32
N ASP A 527 -2.42 43.18 -11.65
CA ASP A 527 -3.28 42.09 -12.16
C ASP A 527 -4.10 42.46 -13.42
N THR A 528 -4.32 43.76 -13.66
CA THR A 528 -5.01 44.28 -14.86
C THR A 528 -4.13 44.43 -16.11
N LEU A 529 -2.86 44.00 -16.08
CA LEU A 529 -1.96 44.14 -17.22
C LEU A 529 -2.47 43.39 -18.46
N SER A 530 -2.33 44.03 -19.62
CA SER A 530 -2.59 43.44 -20.94
C SER A 530 -1.98 44.32 -22.03
N GLY A 531 -1.53 43.70 -23.12
CA GLY A 531 -0.87 44.39 -24.24
C GLY A 531 0.58 44.79 -23.94
N THR A 532 1.11 45.75 -24.69
CA THR A 532 2.50 46.18 -24.59
C THR A 532 2.78 46.90 -23.27
N VAL A 533 3.67 46.33 -22.46
CA VAL A 533 4.25 46.93 -21.26
C VAL A 533 5.61 47.51 -21.60
N TYR A 534 5.82 48.78 -21.27
CA TYR A 534 7.08 49.49 -21.47
C TYR A 534 7.87 49.45 -20.18
N ILE A 535 9.01 48.76 -20.19
CA ILE A 535 9.98 48.78 -19.09
C ILE A 535 11.02 49.85 -19.41
N ARG A 536 11.25 50.78 -18.48
CA ARG A 536 12.20 51.87 -18.64
C ARG A 536 13.23 51.82 -17.53
N VAL A 537 14.51 51.86 -17.90
CA VAL A 537 15.58 52.19 -16.96
C VAL A 537 15.95 53.66 -17.08
N LYS A 538 16.16 54.31 -15.94
CA LYS A 538 16.56 55.71 -15.88
C LYS A 538 17.55 55.97 -14.76
N ASP A 539 18.56 56.76 -15.07
CA ASP A 539 19.31 57.51 -14.06
C ASP A 539 18.65 58.89 -13.86
N GLY A 540 18.26 59.14 -12.61
CA GLY A 540 17.51 60.32 -12.18
C GLY A 540 18.38 61.50 -11.76
N ASP A 541 19.67 61.28 -11.48
CA ASP A 541 20.54 62.37 -11.07
C ASP A 541 20.91 63.23 -12.28
N ARG A 542 20.79 64.54 -12.10
CA ARG A 542 21.21 65.55 -13.09
C ARG A 542 22.01 66.64 -12.42
N THR A 543 22.70 66.28 -11.34
CA THR A 543 23.50 67.19 -10.54
C THR A 543 24.64 67.75 -11.38
N LYS A 544 24.66 69.07 -11.50
CA LYS A 544 25.66 69.79 -12.30
C LYS A 544 27.06 69.51 -11.75
N GLY A 545 27.90 68.86 -12.55
CA GLY A 545 29.27 68.53 -12.21
C GLY A 545 29.55 67.03 -12.03
N ASN A 546 28.52 66.20 -11.86
CA ASN A 546 28.59 64.73 -11.85
C ASN A 546 28.69 64.26 -13.31
N ARG A 547 29.81 63.65 -13.68
CA ARG A 547 30.15 63.44 -15.11
C ARG A 547 30.77 62.05 -15.34
N LEU A 548 30.79 61.22 -14.31
CA LEU A 548 31.18 59.83 -14.49
C LEU A 548 30.06 59.12 -15.24
N LEU A 549 30.41 58.13 -16.05
CA LEU A 549 29.46 57.38 -16.84
C LEU A 549 29.46 55.98 -16.29
N ASP A 550 28.35 55.58 -15.68
CA ASP A 550 28.12 54.23 -15.22
C ASP A 550 27.40 53.40 -16.29
N THR A 551 27.59 52.09 -16.21
CA THR A 551 26.94 51.10 -17.09
C THR A 551 26.08 50.18 -16.24
N ILE A 552 24.80 50.05 -16.60
CA ILE A 552 23.91 49.00 -16.09
C ILE A 552 24.01 47.78 -17.02
N TYR A 553 24.17 46.59 -16.45
CA TYR A 553 24.16 45.30 -17.12
C TYR A 553 22.90 44.54 -16.72
N ILE A 554 22.18 44.03 -17.71
CA ILE A 554 20.96 43.23 -17.54
C ILE A 554 21.25 41.85 -18.14
N ASP A 555 21.12 40.79 -17.34
CA ASP A 555 21.30 39.40 -17.81
C ASP A 555 19.96 38.76 -18.13
N HIS A 556 18.99 38.87 -17.21
CA HIS A 556 17.71 38.20 -17.34
C HIS A 556 16.56 39.14 -16.92
N MET A 557 15.60 39.36 -17.82
CA MET A 557 14.44 40.22 -17.58
C MET A 557 13.18 39.69 -18.25
N TYR A 558 12.17 39.36 -17.45
CA TYR A 558 10.87 38.86 -17.92
C TYR A 558 9.74 39.23 -16.96
N ILE A 559 8.51 39.21 -17.45
CA ILE A 559 7.30 39.29 -16.63
C ILE A 559 6.69 37.88 -16.57
N GLU A 560 6.62 37.32 -15.38
CA GLU A 560 5.90 36.08 -15.07
C GLU A 560 4.42 36.38 -14.85
N ALA A 561 3.52 35.59 -15.44
CA ALA A 561 2.09 35.63 -15.15
C ALA A 561 1.60 34.34 -14.47
N ILE A 562 0.74 34.50 -13.46
CA ILE A 562 0.27 33.41 -12.58
C ILE A 562 -1.27 33.32 -12.65
N SER A 563 -1.81 32.16 -13.01
CA SER A 563 -3.26 31.82 -12.94
C SER A 563 -3.62 31.06 -11.64
N GLU A 564 -4.91 31.04 -11.26
CA GLU A 564 -5.42 30.80 -9.88
C GLU A 564 -4.79 29.63 -9.09
N PRO A 565 -4.60 29.78 -7.76
CA PRO A 565 -4.47 28.66 -6.85
C PRO A 565 -5.82 27.96 -6.65
N ASP A 566 -5.77 26.66 -6.38
CA ASP A 566 -6.93 25.89 -5.95
C ASP A 566 -7.63 26.57 -4.75
N VAL A 567 -8.96 26.69 -4.82
CA VAL A 567 -9.81 27.23 -3.73
C VAL A 567 -10.82 26.20 -3.22
N THR A 568 -10.81 25.00 -3.78
CA THR A 568 -11.61 23.88 -3.30
C THR A 568 -10.85 23.15 -2.20
N PRO A 569 -11.48 22.84 -1.05
CA PRO A 569 -10.88 21.94 -0.09
C PRO A 569 -11.04 20.47 -0.52
N PRO A 570 -10.13 19.59 -0.09
CA PRO A 570 -10.12 18.20 -0.52
C PRO A 570 -11.38 17.46 -0.08
N VAL A 571 -11.96 16.65 -0.94
CA VAL A 571 -13.12 15.82 -0.63
C VAL A 571 -12.65 14.50 -0.02
N ILE A 572 -12.74 14.41 1.31
CA ILE A 572 -12.43 13.18 2.04
C ILE A 572 -13.47 12.09 1.75
N SER A 573 -12.99 10.90 1.41
CA SER A 573 -13.81 9.71 1.17
C SER A 573 -13.12 8.44 1.72
N ASN A 574 -13.84 7.30 1.70
CA ASN A 574 -13.31 5.98 2.07
C ASN A 574 -12.61 5.86 3.44
N VAL A 575 -13.01 6.67 4.43
CA VAL A 575 -12.45 6.60 5.79
C VAL A 575 -12.64 5.21 6.38
N ALA A 576 -11.54 4.55 6.73
CA ALA A 576 -11.48 3.20 7.26
C ALA A 576 -10.42 3.08 8.37
N ASP A 577 -10.62 2.10 9.25
CA ASP A 577 -9.67 1.73 10.30
C ASP A 577 -9.32 0.25 10.24
N SER A 578 -8.07 -0.06 10.59
CA SER A 578 -7.60 -1.44 10.76
C SER A 578 -6.67 -1.53 11.97
N VAL A 579 -6.80 -2.61 12.75
CA VAL A 579 -6.04 -2.86 13.98
C VAL A 579 -5.32 -4.19 13.82
N SER A 580 -4.01 -4.22 14.05
CA SER A 580 -3.20 -5.44 14.09
C SER A 580 -2.18 -5.37 15.23
N ASP A 581 -1.82 -6.53 15.77
CA ASP A 581 -0.77 -6.70 16.78
C ASP A 581 0.64 -6.64 16.17
N GLN A 582 0.73 -6.64 14.84
CA GLN A 582 1.94 -6.56 14.05
C GLN A 582 1.74 -5.65 12.83
N VAL A 583 2.53 -4.59 12.74
CA VAL A 583 2.49 -3.67 11.58
C VAL A 583 3.87 -3.54 10.99
N TRP A 584 3.98 -3.84 9.69
CA TRP A 584 5.10 -3.49 8.84
C TRP A 584 4.90 -2.08 8.30
N VAL A 585 5.84 -1.19 8.62
CA VAL A 585 5.83 0.22 8.18
C VAL A 585 7.04 0.47 7.31
N ASN A 586 6.83 0.92 6.07
CA ASN A 586 7.92 1.40 5.24
C ASN A 586 8.39 2.72 5.83
N ARG A 587 9.69 2.82 6.06
CA ARG A 587 10.28 4.02 6.63
C ARG A 587 10.72 5.00 5.56
N ALA A 588 10.83 4.59 4.28
CA ALA A 588 11.20 5.45 3.16
C ALA A 588 12.28 6.50 3.48
N PRO A 589 13.44 6.10 4.04
CA PRO A 589 14.49 7.05 4.41
C PRO A 589 15.01 7.78 3.17
N SER A 590 15.17 9.11 3.24
CA SER A 590 15.66 9.95 2.14
C SER A 590 17.06 9.59 1.62
N THR A 591 17.79 8.79 2.40
CA THR A 591 19.04 8.17 2.02
C THR A 591 19.00 6.70 2.38
N ALA A 592 19.35 5.83 1.43
CA ALA A 592 19.37 4.38 1.61
C ALA A 592 20.56 3.74 0.84
N PRO A 593 21.06 2.59 1.29
CA PRO A 593 22.00 1.79 0.50
C PRO A 593 21.39 1.35 -0.83
N LEU A 594 22.22 1.13 -1.85
CA LEU A 594 21.77 0.57 -3.13
C LEU A 594 21.04 -0.78 -2.96
N PRO A 595 20.09 -1.14 -3.87
CA PRO A 595 19.33 -2.38 -3.79
C PRO A 595 20.23 -3.62 -3.72
N ARG A 596 19.94 -4.50 -2.77
CA ARG A 596 20.81 -5.65 -2.47
C ARG A 596 20.14 -6.84 -1.80
N GLU A 597 20.74 -8.00 -1.99
CA GLU A 597 20.38 -9.27 -1.33
C GLU A 597 21.64 -9.93 -0.73
N LEU A 598 21.47 -10.98 0.08
CA LEU A 598 22.56 -11.80 0.64
C LEU A 598 23.62 -10.98 1.42
N HIS A 599 23.21 -9.82 1.92
CA HIS A 599 23.91 -9.05 2.94
C HIS A 599 23.47 -9.53 4.32
N ASP A 600 24.17 -9.08 5.35
CA ASP A 600 23.74 -9.31 6.73
C ASP A 600 23.78 -8.01 7.54
N MET A 601 22.97 -7.99 8.59
CA MET A 601 22.86 -6.87 9.51
C MET A 601 22.94 -7.35 10.94
N VAL A 602 23.44 -6.49 11.81
CA VAL A 602 23.36 -6.68 13.26
C VAL A 602 22.96 -5.39 13.95
N TYR A 603 22.30 -5.49 15.09
CA TYR A 603 22.02 -4.33 15.93
C TYR A 603 23.18 -4.10 16.93
N ASP A 604 23.89 -2.99 16.78
CA ASP A 604 24.89 -2.52 17.73
C ASP A 604 24.19 -1.73 18.84
N ALA A 605 23.85 -2.44 19.94
CA ALA A 605 23.15 -1.86 21.07
C ALA A 605 23.95 -0.79 21.84
N GLN A 606 25.28 -0.70 21.64
CA GLN A 606 26.09 0.35 22.26
C GLN A 606 26.04 1.64 21.45
N ALA A 607 26.01 1.53 20.12
CA ALA A 607 25.89 2.66 19.20
C ALA A 607 24.44 3.11 18.95
N ASP A 608 23.46 2.25 19.27
CA ASP A 608 22.04 2.41 18.92
C ASP A 608 21.86 2.50 17.40
N LYS A 609 22.44 1.54 16.67
CA LYS A 609 22.47 1.51 15.21
C LYS A 609 22.36 0.10 14.67
N SER A 610 21.63 -0.07 13.57
CA SER A 610 21.68 -1.29 12.77
C SER A 610 22.82 -1.18 11.76
N ILE A 611 23.79 -2.07 11.84
CA ILE A 611 25.00 -2.06 11.02
C ILE A 611 24.86 -3.09 9.89
N MET A 612 25.02 -2.63 8.65
CA MET A 612 25.00 -3.43 7.44
C MET A 612 26.35 -3.38 6.73
N PHE A 613 26.72 -4.47 6.07
CA PHE A 613 27.86 -4.51 5.16
C PHE A 613 27.47 -5.12 3.81
N GLY A 614 28.22 -4.85 2.75
CA GLY A 614 28.27 -5.65 1.52
C GLY A 614 26.93 -6.11 0.92
N GLY A 615 26.88 -7.35 0.42
CA GLY A 615 25.74 -7.91 -0.31
C GLY A 615 25.92 -7.91 -1.82
N ALA A 616 25.06 -8.64 -2.53
CA ALA A 616 25.04 -8.62 -3.98
C ALA A 616 24.25 -7.40 -4.50
N LEU A 617 24.88 -6.58 -5.35
CA LEU A 617 24.33 -5.36 -5.95
C LEU A 617 23.90 -5.60 -7.40
N TRP A 618 22.98 -4.78 -7.92
CA TRP A 618 22.54 -4.88 -9.32
C TRP A 618 23.51 -4.18 -10.30
N TYR A 619 24.25 -5.00 -11.06
CA TYR A 619 24.75 -4.72 -12.41
C TYR A 619 25.28 -6.02 -13.09
N SER A 620 24.56 -7.15 -13.06
CA SER A 620 24.93 -8.26 -13.96
C SER A 620 23.92 -9.41 -14.00
N PRO A 621 23.60 -9.96 -15.19
CA PRO A 621 22.97 -11.28 -15.33
C PRO A 621 23.83 -12.45 -14.76
N THR A 622 25.01 -12.17 -14.18
CA THR A 622 25.90 -13.16 -13.55
C THR A 622 26.00 -13.09 -12.02
N ARG A 623 25.31 -12.16 -11.33
CA ARG A 623 25.44 -11.93 -9.86
C ARG A 623 26.91 -11.76 -9.38
N THR A 624 27.72 -10.93 -10.05
CA THR A 624 29.15 -10.78 -9.72
C THR A 624 29.54 -9.41 -9.16
N ASP A 625 28.63 -8.45 -9.03
CA ASP A 625 28.96 -7.16 -8.40
C ASP A 625 28.43 -7.09 -6.96
N PHE A 626 29.33 -6.82 -6.02
CA PHE A 626 29.07 -6.91 -4.58
C PHE A 626 29.43 -5.59 -3.91
N GLY A 627 28.71 -5.23 -2.84
CA GLY A 627 29.07 -4.11 -1.98
C GLY A 627 30.33 -4.39 -1.17
N ASN A 628 31.12 -3.35 -0.93
CA ASN A 628 32.13 -3.28 0.14
C ASN A 628 31.88 -2.10 1.08
N ASP A 629 30.72 -1.48 0.95
CA ASP A 629 30.23 -0.37 1.75
C ASP A 629 29.73 -0.87 3.12
N THR A 630 29.87 -0.01 4.14
CA THR A 630 29.34 -0.24 5.48
C THR A 630 28.36 0.88 5.78
N TRP A 631 27.16 0.51 6.19
CA TRP A 631 26.10 1.45 6.48
C TRP A 631 25.61 1.27 7.91
N ALA A 632 25.17 2.37 8.51
CA ALA A 632 24.51 2.39 9.80
C ALA A 632 23.15 3.05 9.66
N TYR A 633 22.10 2.36 10.07
CA TYR A 633 20.75 2.89 10.15
C TYR A 633 20.47 3.40 11.55
N ASP A 634 19.95 4.62 11.63
CA ASP A 634 19.41 5.23 12.84
C ASP A 634 17.89 5.16 12.81
N TYR A 635 17.29 4.33 13.68
CA TYR A 635 15.85 4.16 13.75
C TYR A 635 15.11 5.46 14.08
N ASN A 636 15.62 6.25 15.03
CA ASN A 636 14.93 7.44 15.52
C ASN A 636 14.97 8.58 14.49
N ASN A 637 16.08 8.70 13.76
CA ASN A 637 16.25 9.72 12.73
C ASN A 637 15.82 9.26 11.34
N ASN A 638 15.41 8.00 11.18
CA ASN A 638 15.03 7.42 9.89
C ASN A 638 16.07 7.68 8.78
N THR A 639 17.34 7.40 9.05
CA THR A 639 18.43 7.79 8.15
C THR A 639 19.48 6.69 8.07
N TRP A 640 19.90 6.36 6.84
CA TRP A 640 21.08 5.55 6.60
C TRP A 640 22.32 6.42 6.40
N THR A 641 23.40 6.10 7.10
CA THR A 641 24.70 6.76 6.93
C THR A 641 25.75 5.79 6.40
N ASN A 642 26.35 6.11 5.25
CA ASN A 642 27.52 5.36 4.76
C ASN A 642 28.74 5.70 5.62
N CYS A 643 29.23 4.73 6.37
CA CYS A 643 30.26 4.93 7.38
C CYS A 643 31.65 5.16 6.78
N SER A 644 31.92 4.69 5.55
CA SER A 644 33.25 4.78 4.91
C SER A 644 34.43 4.40 5.83
N PRO A 645 34.45 3.18 6.40
CA PRO A 645 35.37 2.79 7.46
C PRO A 645 36.83 2.65 7.01
N THR A 646 37.74 2.85 7.95
CA THR A 646 39.17 2.52 7.75
C THR A 646 39.38 1.01 7.79
N ILE A 647 40.21 0.46 6.91
CA ILE A 647 40.51 -0.98 6.85
C ILE A 647 41.91 -1.26 7.42
N SER A 648 41.96 -1.99 8.54
CA SER A 648 43.17 -2.47 9.21
C SER A 648 43.41 -3.95 8.89
N GLY A 649 44.13 -4.21 7.79
CA GLY A 649 44.47 -5.55 7.34
C GLY A 649 44.49 -5.65 5.81
N SER A 650 44.91 -6.81 5.29
CA SER A 650 44.85 -7.13 3.85
C SER A 650 43.67 -8.04 3.52
N ASN A 651 43.25 -8.08 2.26
CA ASN A 651 42.22 -8.99 1.74
C ASN A 651 40.80 -8.73 2.25
N PHE A 652 40.46 -7.47 2.53
CA PHE A 652 39.07 -7.08 2.74
C PHE A 652 38.37 -6.97 1.40
N TYR A 653 37.53 -7.95 1.08
CA TYR A 653 36.83 -8.02 -0.20
C TYR A 653 35.36 -7.61 -0.07
N LYS A 654 34.82 -7.05 -1.15
CA LYS A 654 33.37 -7.08 -1.41
C LYS A 654 32.87 -8.52 -1.42
N ARG A 655 31.73 -8.76 -0.78
CA ARG A 655 31.23 -10.12 -0.50
C ARG A 655 29.72 -10.17 -0.26
N ASP A 656 29.18 -11.36 -0.43
CA ASP A 656 27.80 -11.77 -0.13
C ASP A 656 27.79 -13.11 0.65
N ALA A 657 26.61 -13.53 1.11
CA ALA A 657 26.34 -14.83 1.73
C ALA A 657 27.28 -15.20 2.90
N TYR A 658 27.80 -14.18 3.59
CA TYR A 658 28.55 -14.28 4.84
C TYR A 658 27.57 -14.15 6.03
N ALA A 659 28.07 -14.32 7.26
CA ALA A 659 27.30 -14.07 8.47
C ALA A 659 27.97 -13.04 9.37
N MET A 660 27.16 -12.25 10.06
CA MET A 660 27.57 -11.28 11.07
C MET A 660 26.88 -11.55 12.41
N ALA A 661 27.58 -11.29 13.51
CA ALA A 661 27.00 -11.28 14.84
C ALA A 661 27.59 -10.15 15.68
N TYR A 662 26.75 -9.49 16.49
CA TYR A 662 27.19 -8.42 17.39
C TYR A 662 27.63 -9.00 18.74
N ASP A 663 28.91 -8.85 19.07
CA ASP A 663 29.48 -9.19 20.38
C ASP A 663 29.26 -8.02 21.34
N SER A 664 28.16 -8.07 22.09
CA SER A 664 27.78 -7.00 23.01
C SER A 664 28.70 -6.88 24.22
N ALA A 665 29.52 -7.89 24.55
CA ALA A 665 30.49 -7.78 25.64
C ALA A 665 31.70 -6.94 25.25
N HIS A 666 32.02 -6.85 23.96
CA HIS A 666 33.15 -6.09 23.44
C HIS A 666 32.74 -4.86 22.59
N GLY A 667 31.46 -4.69 22.26
CA GLY A 667 30.95 -3.55 21.50
C GLY A 667 31.41 -3.57 20.04
N VAL A 668 31.40 -4.75 19.42
CA VAL A 668 31.94 -4.95 18.06
C VAL A 668 31.10 -5.94 17.26
N THR A 669 31.08 -5.75 15.94
CA THR A 669 30.48 -6.70 15.01
C THR A 669 31.54 -7.65 14.49
N ILE A 670 31.28 -8.95 14.53
CA ILE A 670 32.14 -9.99 13.96
C ILE A 670 31.53 -10.47 12.64
N LEU A 671 32.34 -10.52 11.59
CA LEU A 671 31.99 -11.05 10.26
C LEU A 671 32.82 -12.31 9.97
N PHE A 672 32.19 -13.34 9.41
CA PHE A 672 32.88 -14.53 8.94
C PHE A 672 32.43 -15.01 7.56
N GLY A 673 33.39 -15.46 6.75
CA GLY A 673 33.11 -16.23 5.53
C GLY A 673 32.51 -15.42 4.38
N GLY A 674 31.64 -16.08 3.61
CA GLY A 674 30.98 -15.58 2.40
C GLY A 674 31.71 -15.92 1.11
N GLN A 675 31.29 -15.27 0.03
CA GLN A 675 31.94 -15.35 -1.27
C GLN A 675 32.33 -13.96 -1.74
N ASN A 676 33.45 -13.83 -2.45
CA ASN A 676 33.81 -12.57 -3.11
C ASN A 676 33.35 -12.53 -4.58
N ASN A 677 33.45 -11.36 -5.19
CA ASN A 677 32.97 -11.06 -6.55
C ASN A 677 33.60 -11.88 -7.69
N ILE A 678 34.68 -12.63 -7.42
CA ILE A 678 35.30 -13.56 -8.39
C ILE A 678 34.96 -15.03 -8.11
N GLY A 679 33.99 -15.25 -7.23
CA GLY A 679 33.47 -16.56 -6.89
C GLY A 679 34.26 -17.31 -5.80
N LYS A 680 35.28 -16.71 -5.18
CA LYS A 680 36.12 -17.37 -4.17
C LYS A 680 35.39 -17.41 -2.81
N LYS A 681 35.24 -18.62 -2.26
CA LYS A 681 34.72 -18.82 -0.89
C LYS A 681 35.76 -18.40 0.15
N LEU A 682 35.31 -17.68 1.16
CA LEU A 682 36.13 -17.05 2.19
C LEU A 682 36.03 -17.81 3.52
N LYS A 683 36.98 -17.54 4.41
CA LYS A 683 37.06 -18.10 5.78
C LYS A 683 37.83 -17.19 6.73
N ASP A 684 37.88 -15.92 6.37
CA ASP A 684 38.49 -14.86 7.16
C ASP A 684 37.51 -14.38 8.24
N THR A 685 38.06 -13.86 9.34
CA THR A 685 37.28 -13.29 10.45
C THR A 685 37.65 -11.82 10.57
N TRP A 686 36.63 -10.97 10.49
CA TRP A 686 36.78 -9.52 10.59
C TRP A 686 35.98 -8.98 11.76
N GLU A 687 36.48 -7.90 12.33
CA GLU A 687 35.83 -7.13 13.38
C GLU A 687 35.55 -5.73 12.89
N TYR A 688 34.34 -5.22 13.11
CA TYR A 688 34.01 -3.82 12.95
C TYR A 688 33.76 -3.18 14.30
N ASN A 689 34.42 -2.05 14.54
CA ASN A 689 34.15 -1.19 15.67
C ASN A 689 33.53 0.12 15.17
N TYR A 690 32.27 0.36 15.49
CA TYR A 690 31.53 1.53 15.03
C TYR A 690 32.14 2.84 15.56
N THR A 691 32.50 2.89 16.85
CA THR A 691 33.08 4.09 17.48
C THR A 691 34.42 4.51 16.85
N ALA A 692 35.26 3.54 16.50
CA ALA A 692 36.51 3.76 15.80
C ALA A 692 36.36 3.83 14.28
N ASN A 693 35.16 3.54 13.75
CA ASN A 693 34.83 3.41 12.33
C ASN A 693 35.90 2.61 11.55
N THR A 694 36.23 1.42 12.06
CA THR A 694 37.36 0.62 11.54
C THR A 694 37.02 -0.87 11.46
N TRP A 695 37.33 -1.48 10.31
CA TRP A 695 37.38 -2.93 10.15
C TRP A 695 38.79 -3.46 10.43
N THR A 696 38.92 -4.51 11.24
CA THR A 696 40.19 -5.16 11.60
C THR A 696 40.16 -6.65 11.31
N ASN A 697 41.21 -7.18 10.64
CA ASN A 697 41.35 -8.62 10.43
C ASN A 697 41.89 -9.29 11.71
N LEU A 698 41.16 -10.25 12.28
CA LEU A 698 41.52 -10.83 13.58
C LEU A 698 42.50 -12.03 13.49
N THR A 699 42.66 -12.69 12.34
CA THR A 699 43.49 -13.92 12.19
C THR A 699 43.40 -14.92 13.38
N PRO A 700 42.22 -15.49 13.69
CA PRO A 700 42.04 -16.30 14.89
C PRO A 700 42.86 -17.60 14.92
N ALA A 701 43.17 -18.07 16.12
CA ALA A 701 43.61 -19.46 16.31
C ALA A 701 42.44 -20.43 16.04
N VAL A 702 42.73 -21.64 15.58
CA VAL A 702 41.72 -22.67 15.29
C VAL A 702 42.04 -23.94 16.06
N SER A 703 41.04 -24.49 16.76
CA SER A 703 41.16 -25.72 17.54
C SER A 703 40.03 -26.71 17.20
N GLY A 704 40.30 -28.02 17.38
CA GLY A 704 39.29 -29.07 17.18
C GLY A 704 38.99 -29.46 15.72
N GLY A 705 39.60 -28.79 14.73
CA GLY A 705 39.40 -29.12 13.31
C GLY A 705 40.00 -28.09 12.35
N THR A 706 39.58 -28.14 11.08
CA THR A 706 39.89 -27.13 10.06
C THR A 706 38.67 -26.26 9.85
N LEU A 707 38.84 -24.94 10.00
CA LEU A 707 37.76 -23.98 9.78
C LEU A 707 37.32 -24.00 8.30
N PRO A 708 36.00 -24.15 8.02
CA PRO A 708 35.50 -24.28 6.65
C PRO A 708 35.52 -22.95 5.88
N THR A 709 35.55 -23.05 4.53
CA THR A 709 35.23 -21.92 3.65
C THR A 709 33.72 -21.81 3.50
N ASN A 710 33.08 -21.12 4.44
CA ASN A 710 31.64 -21.20 4.66
C ASN A 710 30.89 -20.02 4.01
N TRP A 711 29.74 -20.31 3.41
CA TRP A 711 28.76 -19.35 2.91
C TRP A 711 27.36 -19.96 3.07
N TYR A 712 26.30 -19.13 3.06
CA TYR A 712 24.93 -19.56 3.40
C TYR A 712 24.83 -20.27 4.77
N HIS A 713 25.57 -19.75 5.74
CA HIS A 713 25.54 -20.13 7.15
C HIS A 713 25.08 -18.92 7.96
N ASP A 714 24.81 -19.14 9.24
CA ASP A 714 24.39 -18.08 10.13
C ASP A 714 25.22 -18.08 11.43
N MET A 715 25.21 -16.94 12.11
CA MET A 715 25.94 -16.70 13.35
C MET A 715 25.06 -15.98 14.35
N VAL A 716 25.08 -16.45 15.60
CA VAL A 716 24.39 -15.77 16.71
C VAL A 716 25.32 -15.61 17.89
N TYR A 717 25.24 -14.45 18.56
CA TYR A 717 25.99 -14.18 19.78
C TYR A 717 25.17 -14.61 21.01
N LEU A 718 25.82 -15.32 21.94
CA LEU A 718 25.26 -15.76 23.20
C LEU A 718 25.78 -14.85 24.33
N PRO A 719 25.06 -13.78 24.72
CA PRO A 719 25.54 -12.80 25.69
C PRO A 719 25.82 -13.38 27.08
N ASP A 720 25.08 -14.39 27.50
CA ASP A 720 25.26 -15.10 28.77
C ASP A 720 26.53 -15.98 28.79
N LYS A 721 27.00 -16.43 27.62
CA LYS A 721 28.21 -17.25 27.46
C LYS A 721 29.43 -16.46 26.96
N GLY A 722 29.22 -15.28 26.36
CA GLY A 722 30.28 -14.44 25.79
C GLY A 722 30.96 -15.04 24.55
N VAL A 723 30.20 -15.76 23.72
CA VAL A 723 30.71 -16.44 22.53
C VAL A 723 29.73 -16.34 21.36
N ILE A 724 30.26 -16.49 20.13
CA ILE A 724 29.43 -16.61 18.92
C ILE A 724 29.34 -18.08 18.51
N ILE A 725 28.14 -18.54 18.18
CA ILE A 725 27.90 -19.86 17.60
C ILE A 725 27.69 -19.71 16.09
N MET A 726 28.48 -20.47 15.33
CA MET A 726 28.27 -20.71 13.91
C MET A 726 27.89 -22.17 13.71
N ALA A 727 26.78 -22.43 13.05
CA ALA A 727 26.40 -23.78 12.64
C ALA A 727 26.55 -23.95 11.12
N PHE A 728 26.68 -25.20 10.70
CA PHE A 728 26.38 -25.74 9.37
C PHE A 728 26.88 -24.87 8.21
N GLY A 729 26.13 -24.80 7.10
CA GLY A 729 26.45 -24.01 5.91
C GLY A 729 26.96 -24.84 4.73
N HIS A 730 27.49 -24.16 3.71
CA HIS A 730 27.99 -24.78 2.49
C HIS A 730 29.49 -24.49 2.30
N THR A 731 30.26 -25.46 1.83
CA THR A 731 31.73 -25.30 1.64
C THR A 731 32.15 -24.96 0.20
N GLY A 732 31.20 -25.04 -0.72
CA GLY A 732 31.40 -25.04 -2.17
C GLY A 732 31.34 -26.45 -2.76
N ALA A 733 31.64 -27.47 -1.97
CA ALA A 733 31.58 -28.87 -2.37
C ALA A 733 30.36 -29.62 -1.81
N ALA A 734 29.96 -29.30 -0.58
CA ALA A 734 28.83 -29.92 0.11
C ALA A 734 28.32 -29.01 1.23
N MET A 735 27.06 -29.22 1.61
CA MET A 735 26.52 -28.73 2.88
C MET A 735 27.12 -29.54 4.03
N ILE A 736 27.43 -28.84 5.12
CA ILE A 736 28.11 -29.39 6.29
C ILE A 736 27.22 -29.27 7.52
N ASN A 737 27.52 -30.09 8.53
CA ASN A 737 26.81 -30.13 9.81
C ASN A 737 27.73 -29.78 10.99
N ASP A 738 28.81 -29.04 10.74
CA ASP A 738 29.73 -28.64 11.79
C ASP A 738 29.12 -27.55 12.68
N THR A 739 29.35 -27.61 13.99
CA THR A 739 29.05 -26.50 14.92
C THR A 739 30.35 -25.96 15.49
N TRP A 740 30.54 -24.65 15.42
CA TRP A 740 31.74 -23.93 15.83
C TRP A 740 31.40 -22.84 16.83
N GLU A 741 32.30 -22.64 17.77
CA GLU A 741 32.28 -21.53 18.72
C GLU A 741 33.42 -20.57 18.41
N TYR A 742 33.14 -19.27 18.41
CA TYR A 742 34.15 -18.22 18.42
C TYR A 742 34.16 -17.47 19.74
N ASN A 743 35.33 -17.42 20.37
CA ASN A 743 35.55 -16.64 21.57
C ASN A 743 36.44 -15.44 21.25
N ARG A 744 35.87 -14.23 21.32
CA ARG A 744 36.57 -13.01 20.93
C ARG A 744 37.70 -12.62 21.88
N THR A 745 37.55 -12.85 23.19
CA THR A 745 38.58 -12.55 24.20
C THR A 745 39.87 -13.34 23.95
N SER A 746 39.75 -14.61 23.60
CA SER A 746 40.88 -15.48 23.26
C SER A 746 41.24 -15.49 21.76
N ASN A 747 40.42 -14.83 20.94
CA ASN A 747 40.51 -14.82 19.48
C ASN A 747 40.71 -16.23 18.89
N THR A 748 39.81 -17.14 19.25
CA THR A 748 39.92 -18.56 18.90
C THR A 748 38.59 -19.12 18.39
N TRP A 749 38.64 -19.83 17.26
CA TRP A 749 37.57 -20.71 16.78
C TRP A 749 37.79 -22.14 17.30
N THR A 750 36.74 -22.75 17.84
CA THR A 750 36.76 -24.13 18.35
C THR A 750 35.64 -24.95 17.74
N LYS A 751 35.98 -26.07 17.09
CA LYS A 751 34.96 -27.02 16.60
C LYS A 751 34.37 -27.77 17.79
N LEU A 752 33.06 -27.67 17.96
CA LEU A 752 32.35 -28.35 19.03
C LEU A 752 32.08 -29.81 18.67
N SER A 753 32.22 -30.70 19.66
CA SER A 753 31.74 -32.08 19.56
C SER A 753 30.29 -32.13 20.05
N VAL A 754 29.35 -32.09 19.11
CA VAL A 754 27.91 -31.99 19.41
C VAL A 754 27.19 -33.33 19.23
N THR A 755 26.10 -33.51 19.97
CA THR A 755 25.11 -34.57 19.72
C THR A 755 23.98 -34.00 18.88
N MET A 756 23.50 -34.71 17.85
CA MET A 756 22.43 -34.21 16.97
C MET A 756 21.52 -35.33 16.44
N PRO A 757 20.27 -35.03 16.06
CA PRO A 757 19.37 -35.97 15.40
C PRO A 757 19.88 -36.37 14.01
N SER A 758 19.45 -37.54 13.52
CA SER A 758 19.90 -38.08 12.24
C SER A 758 19.49 -37.25 11.03
N SER A 759 18.41 -36.48 11.16
CA SER A 759 17.93 -35.51 10.16
C SER A 759 18.97 -34.43 9.85
N LEU A 760 19.88 -34.12 10.78
CA LEU A 760 20.97 -33.14 10.60
C LEU A 760 22.31 -33.74 10.13
N TYR A 761 22.44 -35.06 10.03
CA TYR A 761 23.70 -35.67 9.58
C TYR A 761 24.07 -35.30 8.13
N GLY A 762 23.07 -34.94 7.32
CA GLY A 762 23.25 -34.52 5.94
C GLY A 762 23.76 -33.08 5.77
N GLY A 763 23.86 -32.28 6.84
CA GLY A 763 24.19 -30.85 6.72
C GLY A 763 23.03 -30.00 6.20
N ARG A 764 23.17 -28.67 6.36
CA ARG A 764 22.10 -27.70 6.07
C ARG A 764 22.70 -26.35 5.68
N ALA A 765 22.06 -25.62 4.77
CA ALA A 765 22.42 -24.26 4.37
C ALA A 765 21.15 -23.42 4.18
N THR A 766 21.30 -22.10 3.97
CA THR A 766 20.19 -21.16 3.66
C THR A 766 19.05 -21.13 4.69
N TYR A 767 19.32 -21.60 5.91
CA TYR A 767 18.46 -21.49 7.09
C TYR A 767 18.75 -20.18 7.82
N SER A 768 17.93 -19.85 8.84
CA SER A 768 18.23 -18.79 9.80
C SER A 768 18.32 -19.35 11.23
N MET A 769 19.10 -18.68 12.07
CA MET A 769 19.23 -18.92 13.49
C MET A 769 18.85 -17.67 14.29
N ALA A 770 18.28 -17.88 15.47
CA ALA A 770 18.07 -16.83 16.48
C ALA A 770 18.38 -17.39 17.87
N TYR A 771 18.97 -16.57 18.75
CA TYR A 771 19.23 -16.95 20.13
C TYR A 771 18.08 -16.46 21.02
N ASP A 772 17.32 -17.41 21.55
CA ASP A 772 16.34 -17.15 22.59
C ASP A 772 17.09 -17.02 23.92
N SER A 773 17.26 -15.78 24.37
CA SER A 773 18.01 -15.47 25.58
C SER A 773 17.27 -15.78 26.88
N GLN A 774 15.94 -15.91 26.83
CA GLN A 774 15.13 -16.25 27.99
C GLN A 774 15.24 -17.76 28.28
N SER A 775 15.17 -18.57 27.23
CA SER A 775 15.28 -20.03 27.30
C SER A 775 16.73 -20.53 27.25
N GLY A 776 17.66 -19.69 26.81
CA GLY A 776 19.09 -20.01 26.74
C GLY A 776 19.47 -20.96 25.61
N VAL A 777 18.70 -20.97 24.52
CA VAL A 777 18.87 -21.91 23.39
C VAL A 777 18.99 -21.16 22.07
N VAL A 778 19.73 -21.75 21.13
CA VAL A 778 19.74 -21.26 19.75
C VAL A 778 18.71 -22.05 18.95
N ILE A 779 17.75 -21.35 18.35
CA ILE A 779 16.77 -21.94 17.46
C ILE A 779 17.27 -21.84 16.03
N LEU A 780 17.13 -22.93 15.28
CA LEU A 780 17.38 -23.02 13.84
C LEU A 780 16.11 -23.55 13.17
N HIS A 781 15.70 -22.93 12.07
CA HIS A 781 14.54 -23.39 11.31
C HIS A 781 14.87 -23.60 9.83
N ALA A 782 14.28 -24.65 9.25
CA ALA A 782 14.18 -24.86 7.80
C ALA A 782 15.54 -24.86 7.06
N GLY A 783 15.61 -24.39 5.82
CA GLY A 783 16.79 -24.39 4.96
C GLY A 783 16.94 -25.61 4.04
N MET A 784 17.95 -25.56 3.18
CA MET A 784 18.19 -26.58 2.16
C MET A 784 19.17 -27.66 2.66
N ASP A 785 18.96 -28.91 2.22
CA ASP A 785 19.85 -30.04 2.49
C ASP A 785 20.74 -30.45 1.29
N ASN A 786 21.60 -31.46 1.48
CA ASN A 786 22.49 -31.97 0.42
C ASN A 786 21.75 -32.62 -0.77
N ALA A 787 20.45 -32.91 -0.66
CA ALA A 787 19.60 -33.35 -1.76
C ALA A 787 18.93 -32.16 -2.49
N LEU A 788 19.26 -30.92 -2.10
CA LEU A 788 18.66 -29.68 -2.58
C LEU A 788 17.17 -29.54 -2.22
N ALA A 789 16.69 -30.31 -1.25
CA ALA A 789 15.33 -30.18 -0.75
C ALA A 789 15.27 -29.07 0.29
N VAL A 790 14.33 -28.13 0.14
CA VAL A 790 14.01 -27.18 1.20
C VAL A 790 13.20 -27.93 2.27
N ARG A 791 13.51 -27.66 3.53
CA ARG A 791 12.97 -28.36 4.68
C ARG A 791 12.25 -27.40 5.63
N ASN A 792 11.51 -27.92 6.60
CA ASN A 792 10.72 -27.16 7.58
C ASN A 792 11.01 -27.55 9.05
N GLU A 793 11.97 -28.45 9.30
CA GLU A 793 12.21 -28.89 10.68
C GLU A 793 12.80 -27.74 11.52
N THR A 794 12.40 -27.70 12.80
CA THR A 794 12.89 -26.73 13.77
C THR A 794 13.79 -27.45 14.77
N TYR A 795 14.92 -26.83 15.12
CA TYR A 795 15.88 -27.40 16.06
C TYR A 795 16.26 -26.40 17.13
N ALA A 796 16.49 -26.89 18.35
CA ALA A 796 17.08 -26.13 19.44
C ALA A 796 18.48 -26.67 19.76
N PHE A 797 19.46 -25.78 19.87
CA PHE A 797 20.80 -26.08 20.36
C PHE A 797 20.97 -25.57 21.78
N ASP A 798 21.25 -26.50 22.69
CA ASP A 798 21.66 -26.22 24.05
C ASP A 798 23.19 -26.16 24.12
N TYR A 799 23.70 -24.98 24.47
CA TYR A 799 25.13 -24.73 24.58
C TYR A 799 25.79 -25.52 25.71
N ASP A 800 25.15 -25.68 26.85
CA ASP A 800 25.77 -26.31 28.02
C ASP A 800 25.88 -27.84 27.83
N THR A 801 24.88 -28.45 27.19
CA THR A 801 24.89 -29.88 26.88
C THR A 801 25.49 -30.21 25.51
N LYS A 802 25.78 -29.21 24.67
CA LYS A 802 26.30 -29.37 23.29
C LYS A 802 25.40 -30.28 22.45
N THR A 803 24.08 -30.12 22.59
CA THR A 803 23.10 -31.00 21.96
C THR A 803 22.14 -30.21 21.08
N TRP A 804 21.98 -30.65 19.84
CA TRP A 804 20.88 -30.28 18.96
C TRP A 804 19.70 -31.22 19.21
N THR A 805 18.51 -30.66 19.39
CA THR A 805 17.25 -31.38 19.57
C THR A 805 16.28 -30.94 18.48
N GLU A 806 15.67 -31.90 17.78
CA GLU A 806 14.56 -31.61 16.85
C GLU A 806 13.30 -31.33 17.66
N LEU A 807 12.67 -30.20 17.37
CA LEU A 807 11.38 -29.81 17.93
C LEU A 807 10.27 -30.27 16.98
N ASP A 808 9.10 -30.59 17.53
CA ASP A 808 7.89 -30.92 16.78
C ASP A 808 6.81 -29.87 17.09
N PRO A 809 6.92 -28.66 16.51
CA PRO A 809 6.07 -27.55 16.91
C PRO A 809 4.65 -27.66 16.35
N THR A 810 3.67 -27.26 17.16
CA THR A 810 2.30 -27.09 16.67
C THR A 810 2.18 -25.89 15.74
N ILE A 811 1.39 -25.99 14.67
CA ILE A 811 1.18 -24.92 13.70
C ILE A 811 -0.22 -24.32 13.87
N SER A 812 -0.30 -23.01 14.04
CA SER A 812 -1.54 -22.23 14.17
C SER A 812 -1.65 -21.19 13.06
N GLY A 813 -2.84 -21.01 12.48
CA GLY A 813 -3.11 -19.97 11.48
C GLY A 813 -2.54 -20.18 10.07
N GLY A 814 -1.86 -21.30 9.81
CA GLY A 814 -1.30 -21.63 8.49
C GLY A 814 -1.00 -23.12 8.31
N THR A 815 -0.17 -23.46 7.32
CA THR A 815 0.18 -24.86 7.04
C THR A 815 1.67 -25.14 7.19
N LEU A 816 2.00 -26.41 7.44
CA LEU A 816 3.39 -26.86 7.57
C LEU A 816 4.22 -26.63 6.28
N TYR A 817 3.58 -26.65 5.11
CA TYR A 817 4.23 -26.39 3.82
C TYR A 817 4.71 -24.95 3.66
N GLU A 818 4.03 -23.99 4.28
CA GLU A 818 4.41 -22.58 4.25
C GLU A 818 5.68 -22.29 5.07
N LEU A 819 6.11 -23.24 5.92
CA LEU A 819 7.35 -23.20 6.70
C LEU A 819 8.48 -24.05 6.07
N GLU A 820 8.25 -24.66 4.89
CA GLU A 820 9.34 -25.22 4.08
C GLU A 820 10.06 -24.09 3.36
N LEU A 821 10.99 -23.43 4.06
CA LEU A 821 11.58 -22.17 3.63
C LEU A 821 13.11 -22.22 3.52
N ASP A 822 13.66 -21.61 2.48
CA ASP A 822 15.06 -21.21 2.46
C ASP A 822 15.23 -19.72 2.19
N MET A 823 16.40 -19.18 2.55
CA MET A 823 16.71 -17.74 2.44
C MET A 823 15.71 -16.81 3.16
N HIS A 824 15.06 -17.32 4.20
CA HIS A 824 14.26 -16.54 5.16
C HIS A 824 15.16 -15.96 6.26
N ARG A 825 14.65 -15.01 7.04
CA ARG A 825 15.38 -14.49 8.21
C ARG A 825 14.56 -14.66 9.50
N MET A 826 15.26 -14.92 10.59
CA MET A 826 14.71 -15.00 11.94
C MET A 826 15.41 -14.00 12.85
N VAL A 827 14.64 -13.44 13.78
CA VAL A 827 15.17 -12.59 14.85
C VAL A 827 14.42 -12.87 16.15
N TYR A 828 15.12 -12.82 17.28
CA TYR A 828 14.51 -12.95 18.60
C TYR A 828 14.06 -11.58 19.10
N ASP A 829 12.79 -11.48 19.50
CA ASP A 829 12.19 -10.35 20.18
C ASP A 829 12.17 -10.63 21.70
N PRO A 830 13.09 -10.02 22.47
CA PRO A 830 13.15 -10.20 23.92
C PRO A 830 11.98 -9.58 24.69
N ASP A 831 11.20 -8.67 24.09
CA ASP A 831 10.07 -8.03 24.78
C ASP A 831 8.82 -8.93 24.76
N SER A 832 8.57 -9.63 23.65
CA SER A 832 7.48 -10.61 23.55
C SER A 832 7.89 -12.03 23.92
N ASP A 833 9.19 -12.29 24.06
CA ASP A 833 9.78 -13.62 24.24
C ASP A 833 9.37 -14.58 23.11
N LYS A 834 9.56 -14.12 21.87
CA LYS A 834 9.22 -14.84 20.65
C LYS A 834 10.29 -14.68 19.60
N ILE A 835 10.30 -15.60 18.64
CA ILE A 835 11.11 -15.46 17.43
C ILE A 835 10.21 -15.08 16.28
N ILE A 836 10.57 -14.01 15.58
CA ILE A 836 9.90 -13.54 14.37
C ILE A 836 10.65 -14.11 13.18
N LEU A 837 9.92 -14.78 12.29
CA LEU A 837 10.39 -15.26 11.00
C LEU A 837 9.70 -14.49 9.90
N PHE A 838 10.45 -14.09 8.88
CA PHE A 838 9.90 -13.39 7.72
C PHE A 838 10.54 -13.86 6.41
N GLY A 839 9.71 -13.90 5.37
CA GLY A 839 10.13 -14.05 3.98
C GLY A 839 10.69 -15.43 3.64
N GLY A 840 11.48 -15.49 2.58
CA GLY A 840 12.10 -16.71 2.05
C GLY A 840 11.39 -17.28 0.82
N ARG A 841 11.84 -18.46 0.41
CA ARG A 841 11.39 -19.17 -0.79
C ARG A 841 10.85 -20.55 -0.45
N THR A 842 9.72 -20.92 -1.07
CA THR A 842 9.04 -22.21 -0.85
C THR A 842 9.29 -23.22 -1.98
N ASN A 843 9.13 -24.51 -1.68
CA ASN A 843 9.35 -25.63 -2.62
C ASN A 843 8.33 -25.71 -3.77
N GLU A 844 7.08 -25.27 -3.58
CA GLU A 844 5.97 -25.60 -4.50
C GLU A 844 6.00 -24.76 -5.79
N THR A 845 6.63 -23.58 -5.75
CA THR A 845 6.58 -22.60 -6.84
C THR A 845 7.91 -21.89 -7.11
N ALA A 846 8.95 -22.12 -6.30
CA ALA A 846 10.14 -21.27 -6.23
C ALA A 846 9.80 -19.77 -6.08
N ALA A 847 8.62 -19.47 -5.52
CA ALA A 847 8.13 -18.12 -5.29
C ALA A 847 8.56 -17.62 -3.92
N ASN A 848 8.85 -16.33 -3.87
CA ASN A 848 9.07 -15.61 -2.63
C ASN A 848 7.77 -15.55 -1.81
N THR A 849 7.90 -15.47 -0.48
CA THR A 849 6.78 -15.21 0.42
C THR A 849 6.92 -13.87 1.13
N LYS A 850 5.79 -13.33 1.59
CA LYS A 850 5.70 -12.22 2.54
C LYS A 850 5.10 -12.65 3.88
N ALA A 851 5.00 -13.97 4.11
CA ALA A 851 4.48 -14.50 5.35
C ALA A 851 5.37 -14.10 6.53
N THR A 852 4.72 -13.65 7.61
CA THR A 852 5.34 -13.42 8.91
C THR A 852 4.86 -14.50 9.86
N TRP A 853 5.79 -15.12 10.58
CA TRP A 853 5.52 -16.18 11.52
C TRP A 853 6.15 -15.86 12.88
N VAL A 854 5.47 -16.24 13.94
CA VAL A 854 5.94 -16.06 15.31
C VAL A 854 6.10 -17.43 15.95
N PHE A 855 7.29 -17.71 16.47
CA PHE A 855 7.58 -18.93 17.22
C PHE A 855 7.63 -18.65 18.72
N ASP A 856 6.87 -19.43 19.46
CA ASP A 856 6.90 -19.51 20.91
C ASP A 856 7.62 -20.80 21.31
N TYR A 857 8.79 -20.68 21.94
CA TYR A 857 9.58 -21.83 22.36
C TYR A 857 8.91 -22.61 23.51
N ASP A 858 8.37 -21.92 24.51
CA ASP A 858 7.73 -22.52 25.68
C ASP A 858 6.44 -23.26 25.29
N ALA A 859 5.64 -22.65 24.41
CA ALA A 859 4.47 -23.30 23.84
C ALA A 859 4.82 -24.28 22.70
N ASN A 860 6.08 -24.30 22.25
CA ASN A 860 6.56 -25.03 21.08
C ASN A 860 5.59 -24.89 19.88
N THR A 861 5.27 -23.65 19.52
CA THR A 861 4.20 -23.34 18.55
C THR A 861 4.66 -22.28 17.56
N TRP A 862 4.43 -22.54 16.28
CA TRP A 862 4.47 -21.52 15.22
C TRP A 862 3.07 -20.98 14.97
N THR A 863 2.92 -19.67 15.03
CA THR A 863 1.68 -18.95 14.70
C THR A 863 1.90 -18.07 13.48
N LYS A 864 1.08 -18.23 12.44
CA LYS A 864 1.11 -17.35 11.27
C LYS A 864 0.50 -16.01 11.66
N ALA A 865 1.30 -14.96 11.63
CA ALA A 865 0.81 -13.62 11.87
C ALA A 865 0.03 -13.09 10.66
N GLN A 866 -0.83 -12.12 10.90
CA GLN A 866 -1.55 -11.37 9.88
C GLN A 866 -1.18 -9.88 9.99
N PRO A 867 0.08 -9.53 9.68
CA PRO A 867 0.52 -8.16 9.84
C PRO A 867 -0.15 -7.26 8.80
N ILE A 868 -0.34 -6.00 9.16
CA ILE A 868 -0.72 -4.95 8.22
C ILE A 868 0.55 -4.33 7.62
N PHE A 869 0.52 -3.98 6.34
CA PHE A 869 1.64 -3.35 5.62
C PHE A 869 1.26 -1.93 5.23
N THR A 870 2.12 -0.94 5.50
CA THR A 870 1.84 0.50 5.27
C THR A 870 3.06 1.25 4.74
N GLY A 871 2.84 2.37 4.05
CA GLY A 871 3.92 3.20 3.49
C GLY A 871 4.45 2.72 2.13
N GLY A 872 3.63 2.03 1.34
CA GLY A 872 3.95 1.59 -0.02
C GLY A 872 3.82 0.08 -0.23
N THR A 873 4.24 -0.38 -1.42
CA THR A 873 4.11 -1.78 -1.81
C THR A 873 5.10 -2.67 -1.07
N PHE A 874 4.59 -3.59 -0.25
CA PHE A 874 5.41 -4.59 0.43
C PHE A 874 5.54 -5.87 -0.40
N TYR A 875 6.69 -6.02 -1.06
CA TYR A 875 6.99 -7.18 -1.90
C TYR A 875 7.31 -8.46 -1.11
N ARG A 876 6.95 -9.61 -1.68
CA ARG A 876 7.43 -10.92 -1.22
C ARG A 876 8.92 -10.99 -1.47
N ARG A 877 9.72 -11.47 -0.51
CA ARG A 877 11.18 -11.42 -0.66
C ARG A 877 11.91 -12.57 0.01
N GLU A 878 13.04 -12.94 -0.57
CA GLU A 878 14.06 -13.83 0.01
C GLU A 878 15.37 -13.07 0.22
N ALA A 879 16.33 -13.68 0.90
CA ALA A 879 17.70 -13.15 1.05
C ALA A 879 17.78 -11.71 1.59
N THR A 880 16.73 -11.31 2.33
CA THR A 880 16.65 -10.09 3.14
C THR A 880 17.35 -10.33 4.49
N THR A 881 17.54 -9.27 5.26
CA THR A 881 18.00 -9.40 6.64
C THR A 881 17.12 -8.57 7.58
N MET A 882 17.10 -9.01 8.83
CA MET A 882 16.29 -8.46 9.91
C MET A 882 17.12 -8.42 11.18
N VAL A 883 16.96 -7.35 11.95
CA VAL A 883 17.57 -7.19 13.27
C VAL A 883 16.56 -6.59 14.24
N TYR A 884 16.65 -6.98 15.51
CA TYR A 884 15.80 -6.43 16.55
C TYR A 884 16.56 -5.29 17.24
N ASP A 885 16.03 -4.08 17.09
CA ASP A 885 16.50 -2.91 17.80
C ASP A 885 15.89 -2.91 19.20
N THR A 886 16.68 -3.29 20.22
CA THR A 886 16.19 -3.40 21.59
C THR A 886 15.84 -2.06 22.23
N ASN A 887 16.36 -0.94 21.72
CA ASN A 887 16.03 0.38 22.24
C ASN A 887 14.73 0.90 21.63
N ALA A 888 14.54 0.70 20.32
CA ALA A 888 13.33 1.06 19.60
C ALA A 888 12.18 0.05 19.80
N LYS A 889 12.47 -1.16 20.28
CA LYS A 889 11.52 -2.28 20.40
C LYS A 889 10.86 -2.63 19.07
N ALA A 890 11.68 -2.66 18.02
CA ALA A 890 11.22 -2.86 16.65
C ALA A 890 12.19 -3.77 15.89
N THR A 891 11.63 -4.58 14.99
CA THR A 891 12.43 -5.34 14.03
C THR A 891 12.66 -4.49 12.78
N VAL A 892 13.91 -4.20 12.45
CA VAL A 892 14.30 -3.48 11.22
C VAL A 892 14.64 -4.49 10.15
N LEU A 893 14.03 -4.35 8.98
CA LEU A 893 14.25 -5.13 7.77
C LEU A 893 14.83 -4.24 6.67
N PHE A 894 15.78 -4.77 5.90
CA PHE A 894 16.32 -4.08 4.73
C PHE A 894 16.52 -5.00 3.55
N GLY A 895 16.17 -4.50 2.36
CA GLY A 895 16.46 -5.13 1.08
C GLY A 895 15.94 -6.57 0.93
N GLY A 896 16.68 -7.38 0.19
CA GLY A 896 16.29 -8.73 -0.22
C GLY A 896 16.02 -8.80 -1.72
N TRP A 897 15.60 -9.96 -2.20
CA TRP A 897 15.29 -10.22 -3.60
C TRP A 897 13.84 -10.68 -3.81
N THR A 898 13.19 -10.21 -4.85
CA THR A 898 11.82 -10.51 -5.24
C THR A 898 11.68 -10.83 -6.72
N ARG A 899 10.71 -11.69 -7.06
CA ARG A 899 10.22 -11.93 -8.42
C ARG A 899 9.03 -11.04 -8.79
N ASP A 900 8.47 -10.35 -7.82
CA ASP A 900 7.28 -9.50 -8.01
C ASP A 900 7.62 -8.23 -8.82
N ILE A 901 8.91 -7.93 -8.99
CA ILE A 901 9.44 -6.86 -9.85
C ILE A 901 10.04 -7.52 -11.10
N ILE A 902 9.47 -7.25 -12.27
CA ILE A 902 9.74 -8.02 -13.50
C ILE A 902 10.99 -7.46 -14.24
N ASP A 903 11.59 -6.34 -13.79
CA ASP A 903 12.69 -5.56 -14.43
C ASP A 903 14.10 -6.19 -14.41
N CYS A 904 14.23 -7.44 -13.96
CA CYS A 904 15.50 -8.13 -13.73
C CYS A 904 16.39 -7.54 -12.62
N THR A 905 15.96 -6.50 -11.88
CA THR A 905 16.69 -6.02 -10.70
C THR A 905 16.48 -6.99 -9.55
N GLY A 906 15.22 -7.31 -9.23
CA GLY A 906 14.74 -8.14 -8.14
C GLY A 906 15.23 -7.75 -6.73
N ASN A 907 16.36 -7.07 -6.59
CA ASN A 907 16.91 -6.59 -5.36
C ASN A 907 16.15 -5.35 -4.88
N LEU A 908 15.89 -5.29 -3.58
CA LEU A 908 15.18 -4.20 -2.92
C LEU A 908 16.17 -3.33 -2.13
N ASN A 909 15.89 -2.03 -1.98
CA ASN A 909 16.58 -1.08 -1.12
C ASN A 909 15.66 -0.41 -0.08
N ASP A 910 14.46 -0.95 0.08
CA ASP A 910 13.47 -0.45 1.02
C ASP A 910 13.84 -0.80 2.46
N THR A 911 13.42 0.06 3.39
CA THR A 911 13.62 -0.11 4.83
C THR A 911 12.27 -0.26 5.48
N TRP A 912 12.02 -1.42 6.07
CA TRP A 912 10.77 -1.73 6.75
C TRP A 912 11.02 -1.92 8.23
N VAL A 913 10.06 -1.51 9.05
CA VAL A 913 10.08 -1.81 10.48
C VAL A 913 8.82 -2.57 10.85
N LEU A 914 9.00 -3.69 11.52
CA LEU A 914 7.92 -4.41 12.17
C LEU A 914 7.88 -3.99 13.62
N ILE A 915 6.76 -3.43 14.03
CA ILE A 915 6.48 -3.11 15.41
C ILE A 915 5.54 -4.20 15.95
N SER A 916 5.98 -4.88 17.02
CA SER A 916 5.24 -5.97 17.66
C SER A 916 4.83 -5.56 19.07
N GLY A 917 3.55 -5.74 19.41
CA GLY A 917 3.02 -5.43 20.74
C GLY A 917 2.80 -3.93 21.01
N ASN A 918 1.76 -3.65 21.79
CA ASN A 918 1.02 -2.39 21.92
C ASN A 918 0.09 -2.19 20.72
N THR A 919 -1.22 -2.16 20.97
CA THR A 919 -2.22 -2.02 19.91
C THR A 919 -1.85 -0.79 19.07
N GLN A 920 -1.90 -0.94 17.76
CA GLN A 920 -1.72 0.14 16.79
C GLN A 920 -2.92 0.10 15.87
N ALA A 921 -3.40 1.28 15.48
CA ALA A 921 -4.49 1.41 14.52
C ALA A 921 -3.99 2.20 13.34
N ILE A 922 -4.27 1.72 12.14
CA ILE A 922 -4.06 2.50 10.92
C ILE A 922 -5.39 3.09 10.55
N ILE A 923 -5.40 4.40 10.38
CA ILE A 923 -6.52 5.15 9.83
C ILE A 923 -6.18 5.50 8.39
N SER A 924 -7.02 5.12 7.45
CA SER A 924 -6.86 5.41 6.02
C SER A 924 -8.08 6.11 5.47
N TRP A 925 -7.88 6.98 4.49
CA TRP A 925 -8.94 7.66 3.75
C TRP A 925 -8.37 8.11 2.41
N ASP A 926 -9.24 8.49 1.49
CA ASP A 926 -8.86 9.05 0.19
C ASP A 926 -9.32 10.50 0.10
N THR A 927 -8.63 11.29 -0.72
CA THR A 927 -9.05 12.63 -1.18
C THR A 927 -9.08 12.67 -2.70
N ASP A 928 -9.82 13.63 -3.25
CA ASP A 928 -9.91 13.88 -4.70
C ASP A 928 -8.77 14.76 -5.23
N GLU A 929 -7.87 15.22 -4.35
CA GLU A 929 -6.71 16.05 -4.67
C GLU A 929 -5.59 15.86 -3.62
N ASP A 930 -4.35 16.14 -4.02
CA ASP A 930 -3.17 15.98 -3.17
C ASP A 930 -3.23 16.84 -1.90
N SER A 931 -3.15 16.19 -0.74
CA SER A 931 -3.30 16.87 0.54
C SER A 931 -2.52 16.20 1.68
N ASP A 932 -2.29 16.93 2.77
CA ASP A 932 -1.66 16.39 3.98
C ASP A 932 -2.58 15.38 4.69
N SER A 933 -2.01 14.62 5.62
CA SER A 933 -2.72 13.57 6.35
C SER A 933 -2.77 13.87 7.84
N VAL A 934 -3.94 14.15 8.42
CA VAL A 934 -4.09 14.42 9.85
C VAL A 934 -5.17 13.55 10.48
N VAL A 935 -4.86 12.90 11.61
CA VAL A 935 -5.82 12.17 12.45
C VAL A 935 -5.85 12.77 13.85
N ASN A 936 -7.03 13.23 14.27
CA ASN A 936 -7.28 13.62 15.66
C ASN A 936 -8.00 12.47 16.37
N TYR A 937 -7.50 12.02 17.52
CA TYR A 937 -8.00 10.82 18.20
C TYR A 937 -7.98 10.92 19.74
N GLY A 938 -8.77 10.08 20.40
CA GLY A 938 -8.78 9.98 21.87
C GLY A 938 -9.75 8.94 22.41
N THR A 939 -9.69 8.65 23.71
CA THR A 939 -10.60 7.70 24.38
C THR A 939 -12.00 8.27 24.66
N THR A 940 -12.23 9.52 24.26
CA THR A 940 -13.53 10.21 24.30
C THR A 940 -13.64 11.10 23.07
N THR A 941 -14.85 11.55 22.73
CA THR A 941 -15.11 12.49 21.59
C THR A 941 -14.52 13.89 21.78
N ALA A 942 -13.85 14.16 22.91
CA ALA A 942 -13.12 15.41 23.12
C ALA A 942 -11.71 15.42 22.48
N LEU A 943 -11.37 14.39 21.69
CA LEU A 943 -10.14 14.17 20.90
C LEU A 943 -8.90 14.91 21.44
N GLY A 944 -8.03 14.19 22.16
CA GLY A 944 -6.93 14.78 22.92
C GLY A 944 -5.54 14.61 22.30
N ASN A 945 -5.43 13.83 21.23
CA ASN A 945 -4.18 13.51 20.55
C ASN A 945 -4.31 13.77 19.05
N THR A 946 -3.19 14.09 18.40
CA THR A 946 -3.10 14.30 16.95
C THR A 946 -1.89 13.54 16.42
N SER A 947 -2.06 12.89 15.27
CA SER A 947 -0.98 12.31 14.47
C SER A 947 -1.10 12.86 13.06
N SER A 948 0.01 13.17 12.41
CA SER A 948 0.00 13.82 11.10
C SER A 948 1.20 13.44 10.24
N ASP A 949 1.01 13.48 8.92
CA ASP A 949 2.02 13.38 7.87
C ASP A 949 1.83 14.56 6.91
N SER A 950 2.90 15.27 6.57
CA SER A 950 2.87 16.45 5.70
C SER A 950 3.12 16.13 4.23
N THR A 951 3.29 14.86 3.87
CA THR A 951 3.35 14.43 2.47
C THR A 951 1.98 14.64 1.81
N MET A 952 2.01 15.22 0.61
CA MET A 952 0.81 15.45 -0.20
C MET A 952 0.53 14.19 -1.00
N VAL A 953 -0.63 13.57 -0.75
CA VAL A 953 -1.07 12.33 -1.41
C VAL A 953 -2.60 12.33 -1.51
N THR A 954 -3.16 11.56 -2.43
CA THR A 954 -4.61 11.29 -2.52
C THR A 954 -5.07 10.05 -1.75
N SER A 955 -4.15 9.14 -1.42
CA SER A 955 -4.40 7.95 -0.60
C SER A 955 -3.66 8.07 0.73
N HIS A 956 -4.40 8.36 1.79
CA HIS A 956 -3.84 8.68 3.10
C HIS A 956 -3.75 7.45 4.01
N SER A 957 -2.71 7.42 4.85
CA SER A 957 -2.56 6.41 5.88
C SER A 957 -1.77 6.94 7.07
N ILE A 958 -2.39 6.95 8.25
CA ILE A 958 -1.75 7.36 9.50
C ILE A 958 -1.75 6.21 10.50
N LEU A 959 -0.56 5.87 10.99
CA LEU A 959 -0.35 4.90 12.05
C LEU A 959 -0.48 5.56 13.44
N LEU A 960 -1.50 5.15 14.20
CA LEU A 960 -1.64 5.49 15.60
C LEU A 960 -0.85 4.49 16.45
N THR A 961 0.19 4.98 17.12
CA THR A 961 1.02 4.17 18.03
C THR A 961 0.62 4.40 19.50
N ASN A 962 0.98 3.45 20.37
CA ASN A 962 0.70 3.50 21.82
C ASN A 962 -0.79 3.68 22.15
N ILE A 963 -1.70 3.18 21.30
CA ILE A 963 -3.08 3.02 21.72
C ILE A 963 -3.11 1.87 22.75
N LEU A 964 -4.00 1.98 23.73
CA LEU A 964 -4.13 0.97 24.77
C LEU A 964 -4.93 -0.20 24.21
N PRO A 965 -4.54 -1.47 24.48
CA PRO A 965 -5.43 -2.60 24.28
C PRO A 965 -6.71 -2.40 25.10
N ASP A 966 -7.79 -3.07 24.71
CA ASP A 966 -9.06 -3.06 25.45
C ASP A 966 -9.68 -1.66 25.62
N THR A 967 -9.38 -0.73 24.69
CA THR A 967 -9.80 0.67 24.76
C THR A 967 -10.44 1.13 23.46
N THR A 968 -11.70 1.57 23.52
CA THR A 968 -12.35 2.22 22.36
C THR A 968 -11.78 3.63 22.17
N TYR A 969 -11.25 3.88 20.98
CA TYR A 969 -10.84 5.21 20.55
C TYR A 969 -11.88 5.82 19.61
N TYR A 970 -12.02 7.14 19.69
CA TYR A 970 -12.77 7.99 18.78
C TYR A 970 -11.76 8.75 17.92
N TYR A 971 -12.03 8.91 16.63
CA TYR A 971 -11.18 9.71 15.75
C TYR A 971 -11.98 10.47 14.68
N GLU A 972 -11.34 11.51 14.13
CA GLU A 972 -11.72 12.20 12.89
C GLU A 972 -10.46 12.37 12.03
N VAL A 973 -10.65 12.55 10.73
CA VAL A 973 -9.57 12.78 9.76
C VAL A 973 -9.66 14.19 9.19
N GLN A 974 -8.52 14.75 8.83
CA GLN A 974 -8.37 16.09 8.28
C GLN A 974 -7.26 16.07 7.22
N SER A 975 -7.46 16.82 6.13
CA SER A 975 -6.52 16.94 5.03
C SER A 975 -6.49 18.37 4.51
N THR A 976 -5.30 18.88 4.24
CA THR A 976 -5.02 20.24 3.79
C THR A 976 -4.17 20.20 2.52
N ASP A 977 -4.67 20.81 1.44
CA ASP A 977 -3.94 20.88 0.16
C ASP A 977 -2.74 21.84 0.22
N ALA A 978 -1.97 21.91 -0.87
CA ALA A 978 -0.84 22.85 -1.00
C ALA A 978 -1.28 24.33 -0.97
N SER A 979 -2.53 24.60 -1.34
CA SER A 979 -3.16 25.93 -1.33
C SER A 979 -3.70 26.34 0.05
N SER A 980 -3.50 25.52 1.08
CA SER A 980 -3.97 25.70 2.46
C SER A 980 -5.50 25.63 2.64
N ASN A 981 -6.23 25.00 1.73
CA ASN A 981 -7.62 24.62 1.91
C ASN A 981 -7.70 23.33 2.73
N THR A 982 -8.51 23.32 3.77
CA THR A 982 -8.59 22.18 4.71
C THR A 982 -9.99 21.58 4.75
N ALA A 983 -10.06 20.26 4.63
CA ALA A 983 -11.24 19.46 4.87
C ALA A 983 -11.14 18.64 6.15
N THR A 984 -12.29 18.28 6.72
CA THR A 984 -12.35 17.45 7.93
C THR A 984 -13.57 16.54 7.85
N ASP A 985 -13.35 15.24 8.02
CA ASP A 985 -14.43 14.26 8.17
C ASP A 985 -14.43 13.69 9.59
N ASN A 986 -15.50 14.04 10.32
CA ASN A 986 -15.77 13.58 11.68
C ASN A 986 -17.01 12.68 11.77
N ASN A 987 -17.39 12.04 10.66
CA ASN A 987 -18.55 11.17 10.56
C ASN A 987 -19.84 11.87 11.02
N ASN A 988 -20.06 13.09 10.51
CA ASN A 988 -21.19 13.96 10.88
C ASN A 988 -21.34 14.19 12.40
N GLY A 989 -20.21 14.33 13.10
CA GLY A 989 -20.15 14.53 14.55
C GLY A 989 -20.36 13.28 15.41
N SER A 990 -20.47 12.09 14.79
CA SER A 990 -20.51 10.82 15.52
C SER A 990 -19.11 10.29 15.83
N TYR A 991 -18.09 10.79 15.12
CA TYR A 991 -16.72 10.26 15.09
C TYR A 991 -16.65 8.82 14.60
N TYR A 992 -15.48 8.42 14.10
CA TYR A 992 -15.20 7.02 13.81
C TYR A 992 -14.68 6.33 15.07
N THR A 993 -14.82 4.99 15.14
CA THR A 993 -14.36 4.20 16.29
C THR A 993 -13.79 2.87 15.83
N PHE A 994 -12.60 2.50 16.30
CA PHE A 994 -12.01 1.17 16.05
C PHE A 994 -11.98 0.30 17.33
N PRO A 995 -12.22 -1.02 17.23
CA PRO A 995 -12.54 -1.87 18.38
C PRO A 995 -11.37 -2.64 18.99
N ASP A 996 -11.69 -3.19 20.16
CA ASP A 996 -11.02 -4.18 21.00
C ASP A 996 -11.10 -5.61 20.40
N THR A 997 -9.94 -6.26 20.21
CA THR A 997 -9.77 -7.59 19.58
C THR A 997 -9.10 -8.62 20.50
N THR A 998 -8.78 -8.26 21.73
CA THR A 998 -8.00 -9.10 22.66
C THR A 998 -8.93 -9.91 23.56
N PRO A 999 -8.74 -11.24 23.69
CA PRO A 999 -9.46 -12.02 24.71
C PRO A 999 -9.05 -11.63 26.13
N PRO A 1000 -9.95 -11.74 27.12
CA PRO A 1000 -9.65 -11.37 28.51
C PRO A 1000 -8.55 -12.27 29.11
N VAL A 1001 -7.57 -11.71 29.82
CA VAL A 1001 -6.54 -12.51 30.52
C VAL A 1001 -7.11 -13.06 31.83
N ILE A 1002 -7.28 -14.39 31.89
CA ILE A 1002 -7.77 -15.08 33.08
C ILE A 1002 -6.65 -15.26 34.10
N SER A 1003 -6.92 -14.90 35.36
CA SER A 1003 -5.99 -15.09 36.49
C SER A 1003 -6.72 -15.52 37.77
N ASN A 1004 -5.95 -15.89 38.80
CA ASN A 1004 -6.46 -16.24 40.14
C ASN A 1004 -7.54 -17.34 40.17
N VAL A 1005 -7.49 -18.31 39.25
CA VAL A 1005 -8.45 -19.42 39.20
C VAL A 1005 -8.34 -20.28 40.46
N ALA A 1006 -9.44 -20.42 41.20
CA ALA A 1006 -9.48 -21.20 42.44
C ALA A 1006 -10.86 -21.79 42.72
N SER A 1007 -10.88 -22.87 43.51
CA SER A 1007 -12.09 -23.47 44.07
C SER A 1007 -12.16 -23.25 45.59
N SER A 1008 -13.36 -22.96 46.10
CA SER A 1008 -13.63 -22.64 47.50
C SER A 1008 -15.03 -23.10 47.92
N ASP A 1009 -15.38 -22.96 49.21
CA ASP A 1009 -16.69 -23.33 49.77
C ASP A 1009 -17.19 -24.74 49.38
N ILE A 1010 -16.26 -25.70 49.30
CA ILE A 1010 -16.56 -27.06 48.86
C ILE A 1010 -17.35 -27.80 49.94
N THR A 1011 -18.57 -28.20 49.61
CA THR A 1011 -19.44 -29.01 50.47
C THR A 1011 -19.51 -30.46 49.97
N TYR A 1012 -20.48 -31.24 50.47
CA TYR A 1012 -20.70 -32.60 49.98
C TYR A 1012 -21.44 -32.64 48.63
N ASN A 1013 -22.03 -31.54 48.17
CA ASN A 1013 -22.79 -31.47 46.91
C ASN A 1013 -22.64 -30.15 46.14
N SER A 1014 -21.70 -29.28 46.53
CA SER A 1014 -21.45 -28.00 45.85
C SER A 1014 -19.99 -27.57 45.96
N ALA A 1015 -19.57 -26.65 45.08
CA ALA A 1015 -18.30 -25.93 45.15
C ALA A 1015 -18.43 -24.57 44.48
N ARG A 1016 -17.67 -23.57 44.95
CA ARG A 1016 -17.60 -22.23 44.36
C ARG A 1016 -16.30 -22.06 43.58
N ILE A 1017 -16.40 -21.72 42.30
CA ILE A 1017 -15.28 -21.45 41.40
C ILE A 1017 -15.15 -19.95 41.21
N ILE A 1018 -13.94 -19.41 41.38
CA ILE A 1018 -13.63 -17.98 41.23
C ILE A 1018 -12.41 -17.79 40.33
N TRP A 1019 -12.37 -16.68 39.63
CA TRP A 1019 -11.23 -16.19 38.85
C TRP A 1019 -11.41 -14.69 38.60
N ASP A 1020 -10.35 -14.03 38.15
CA ASP A 1020 -10.39 -12.63 37.73
C ASP A 1020 -10.02 -12.53 36.24
N THR A 1021 -10.48 -11.46 35.60
CA THR A 1021 -10.03 -10.99 34.29
C THR A 1021 -9.54 -9.56 34.39
N ASP A 1022 -8.64 -9.18 33.48
CA ASP A 1022 -8.16 -7.81 33.33
C ASP A 1022 -9.21 -6.86 32.72
N GLU A 1023 -10.23 -7.39 32.06
CA GLU A 1023 -11.35 -6.62 31.48
C GLU A 1023 -12.74 -7.27 31.70
N PRO A 1024 -13.86 -6.50 31.64
CA PRO A 1024 -15.20 -7.02 31.93
C PRO A 1024 -15.68 -8.07 30.92
N SER A 1025 -15.85 -9.31 31.39
CA SER A 1025 -16.27 -10.44 30.55
C SER A 1025 -17.37 -11.27 31.21
N ASN A 1026 -17.96 -12.20 30.45
CA ASN A 1026 -18.90 -13.17 30.99
C ASN A 1026 -18.19 -14.24 31.83
N SER A 1027 -18.97 -15.06 32.55
CA SER A 1027 -18.43 -16.12 33.40
C SER A 1027 -18.87 -17.50 32.91
N ASN A 1028 -17.95 -18.39 32.54
CA ASN A 1028 -18.28 -19.77 32.15
C ASN A 1028 -17.34 -20.79 32.82
N VAL A 1029 -17.89 -21.89 33.31
CA VAL A 1029 -17.14 -23.01 33.91
C VAL A 1029 -17.56 -24.31 33.24
N LYS A 1030 -16.60 -25.06 32.67
CA LYS A 1030 -16.82 -26.48 32.32
C LYS A 1030 -16.29 -27.38 33.43
N TYR A 1031 -17.05 -28.39 33.82
CA TYR A 1031 -16.72 -29.30 34.90
C TYR A 1031 -17.18 -30.75 34.65
N GLY A 1032 -16.58 -31.72 35.33
CA GLY A 1032 -16.94 -33.13 35.19
C GLY A 1032 -16.05 -34.07 36.01
N THR A 1033 -16.43 -35.34 36.10
CA THR A 1033 -15.65 -36.38 36.82
C THR A 1033 -14.58 -37.06 35.95
N THR A 1034 -14.46 -36.63 34.69
CA THR A 1034 -13.49 -37.13 33.70
C THR A 1034 -12.83 -35.94 33.00
N THR A 1035 -11.62 -36.15 32.47
CA THR A 1035 -10.92 -35.19 31.61
C THR A 1035 -11.04 -35.62 30.14
N PRO A 1036 -11.43 -34.73 29.21
CA PRO A 1036 -11.89 -33.36 29.43
C PRO A 1036 -13.29 -33.31 30.09
N PRO A 1037 -13.60 -32.27 30.89
CA PRO A 1037 -14.91 -32.06 31.46
C PRO A 1037 -15.94 -31.68 30.39
N THR A 1038 -17.20 -32.10 30.57
CA THR A 1038 -18.26 -31.93 29.53
C THR A 1038 -19.51 -31.20 30.01
N SER A 1039 -19.69 -31.01 31.32
CA SER A 1039 -20.83 -30.24 31.85
C SER A 1039 -20.46 -28.76 31.94
N THR A 1040 -21.41 -27.86 31.75
CA THR A 1040 -21.14 -26.40 31.68
C THR A 1040 -22.10 -25.62 32.57
N LYS A 1041 -21.62 -24.56 33.22
CA LYS A 1041 -22.43 -23.58 33.93
C LYS A 1041 -21.91 -22.17 33.64
N SER A 1042 -22.83 -21.26 33.30
CA SER A 1042 -22.49 -19.91 32.84
C SER A 1042 -23.35 -18.81 33.49
N ASP A 1043 -22.80 -17.60 33.48
CA ASP A 1043 -23.44 -16.32 33.83
C ASP A 1043 -23.04 -15.28 32.77
N SER A 1044 -24.02 -14.57 32.21
CA SER A 1044 -23.82 -13.62 31.11
C SER A 1044 -23.48 -12.19 31.56
N SER A 1045 -23.40 -11.93 32.87
CA SER A 1045 -23.01 -10.62 33.39
C SER A 1045 -21.54 -10.34 33.08
N MET A 1046 -21.26 -9.12 32.60
CA MET A 1046 -19.90 -8.66 32.29
C MET A 1046 -19.26 -8.07 33.55
N VAL A 1047 -18.27 -8.78 34.10
CA VAL A 1047 -17.56 -8.44 35.34
C VAL A 1047 -16.07 -8.78 35.21
N THR A 1048 -15.23 -8.23 36.06
CA THR A 1048 -13.78 -8.55 36.13
C THR A 1048 -13.44 -9.52 37.26
N SER A 1049 -14.34 -9.72 38.23
CA SER A 1049 -14.21 -10.72 39.28
C SER A 1049 -15.37 -11.70 39.18
N HIS A 1050 -15.04 -12.93 38.82
CA HIS A 1050 -15.99 -13.97 38.45
C HIS A 1050 -16.27 -14.92 39.60
N THR A 1051 -17.51 -15.39 39.69
CA THR A 1051 -17.91 -16.40 40.66
C THR A 1051 -19.03 -17.29 40.13
N ILE A 1052 -18.79 -18.60 40.07
CA ILE A 1052 -19.79 -19.60 39.70
C ILE A 1052 -19.90 -20.67 40.79
N THR A 1053 -21.10 -20.85 41.33
CA THR A 1053 -21.38 -21.92 42.30
C THR A 1053 -21.94 -23.16 41.58
N LEU A 1054 -21.20 -24.26 41.60
CA LEU A 1054 -21.62 -25.57 41.11
C LEU A 1054 -22.47 -26.28 42.18
N THR A 1055 -23.58 -26.91 41.79
CA THR A 1055 -24.53 -27.62 42.68
C THR A 1055 -24.80 -29.03 42.19
N ASP A 1056 -25.53 -29.82 42.98
CA ASP A 1056 -25.95 -31.19 42.65
C ASP A 1056 -24.77 -32.15 42.35
N LEU A 1057 -23.63 -31.88 42.99
CA LEU A 1057 -22.43 -32.69 42.83
C LEU A 1057 -22.53 -33.98 43.67
N LEU A 1058 -21.86 -35.04 43.20
CA LEU A 1058 -21.79 -36.29 43.93
C LEU A 1058 -20.87 -36.15 45.16
N PRO A 1059 -21.25 -36.69 46.33
CA PRO A 1059 -20.40 -36.63 47.53
C PRO A 1059 -19.12 -37.47 47.39
N GLY A 1060 -18.03 -37.04 48.03
CA GLY A 1060 -16.74 -37.75 48.04
C GLY A 1060 -16.12 -37.95 46.64
N THR A 1061 -16.46 -37.08 45.69
CA THR A 1061 -16.11 -37.24 44.27
C THR A 1061 -15.18 -36.12 43.82
N THR A 1062 -14.12 -36.49 43.08
CA THR A 1062 -13.21 -35.53 42.46
C THR A 1062 -13.79 -35.03 41.14
N TYR A 1063 -13.81 -33.71 40.96
CA TYR A 1063 -14.20 -33.03 39.74
C TYR A 1063 -12.98 -32.31 39.14
N TYR A 1064 -12.92 -32.31 37.81
CA TYR A 1064 -12.02 -31.51 36.99
C TYR A 1064 -12.81 -30.34 36.41
N TYR A 1065 -12.18 -29.17 36.30
CA TYR A 1065 -12.81 -28.00 35.69
C TYR A 1065 -11.81 -27.11 34.92
N GLU A 1066 -12.36 -26.36 33.97
CA GLU A 1066 -11.73 -25.23 33.28
C GLU A 1066 -12.66 -24.02 33.35
N VAL A 1067 -12.10 -22.83 33.28
CA VAL A 1067 -12.85 -21.57 33.24
C VAL A 1067 -12.71 -20.93 31.86
N GLN A 1068 -13.74 -20.21 31.45
CA GLN A 1068 -13.80 -19.52 30.17
C GLN A 1068 -14.50 -18.18 30.39
N SER A 1069 -13.99 -17.14 29.73
CA SER A 1069 -14.54 -15.78 29.78
C SER A 1069 -14.55 -15.20 28.38
N THR A 1070 -15.68 -14.61 28.00
CA THR A 1070 -15.89 -13.93 26.72
C THR A 1070 -16.30 -12.49 26.98
N ASP A 1071 -15.60 -11.56 26.38
CA ASP A 1071 -15.86 -10.12 26.49
C ASP A 1071 -17.15 -9.68 25.76
N ILE A 1072 -17.38 -8.37 25.66
CA ILE A 1072 -18.54 -7.79 24.95
C ILE A 1072 -18.40 -7.78 23.43
N LYS A 1073 -17.20 -8.00 22.88
CA LYS A 1073 -16.90 -8.02 21.44
C LYS A 1073 -16.84 -9.44 20.86
N GLY A 1074 -16.88 -10.46 21.72
CA GLY A 1074 -16.88 -11.89 21.35
C GLY A 1074 -15.52 -12.57 21.53
N ASN A 1075 -14.48 -11.88 22.00
CA ASN A 1075 -13.16 -12.46 22.22
C ASN A 1075 -13.19 -13.38 23.44
N THR A 1076 -12.65 -14.59 23.34
CA THR A 1076 -12.84 -15.66 24.34
C THR A 1076 -11.52 -16.23 24.83
N ALA A 1077 -11.29 -16.20 26.14
CA ALA A 1077 -10.16 -16.87 26.78
C ALA A 1077 -10.61 -18.12 27.54
N ILE A 1078 -9.73 -19.12 27.60
CA ILE A 1078 -9.92 -20.37 28.33
C ILE A 1078 -8.68 -20.60 29.19
N ASP A 1079 -8.87 -20.85 30.49
CA ASP A 1079 -7.83 -21.39 31.35
C ASP A 1079 -8.21 -22.81 31.81
N ASN A 1080 -7.46 -23.78 31.28
CA ASN A 1080 -7.57 -25.19 31.58
C ASN A 1080 -6.36 -25.76 32.35
N ASN A 1081 -5.56 -24.89 32.99
CA ASN A 1081 -4.36 -25.25 33.75
C ASN A 1081 -3.37 -26.09 32.90
N ASN A 1082 -3.00 -25.59 31.72
CA ASN A 1082 -2.08 -26.26 30.79
C ASN A 1082 -2.49 -27.71 30.47
N SER A 1083 -3.76 -27.93 30.16
CA SER A 1083 -4.38 -29.25 29.93
C SER A 1083 -4.39 -30.21 31.12
N ALA A 1084 -3.88 -29.81 32.29
CA ALA A 1084 -3.96 -30.61 33.51
C ALA A 1084 -5.34 -30.50 34.18
N TYR A 1085 -6.13 -29.47 33.84
CA TYR A 1085 -7.37 -29.05 34.47
C TYR A 1085 -7.21 -28.70 35.96
N TYR A 1086 -8.05 -27.82 36.47
CA TYR A 1086 -8.13 -27.59 37.90
C TYR A 1086 -8.97 -28.68 38.55
N THR A 1087 -8.74 -28.98 39.82
CA THR A 1087 -9.47 -30.05 40.52
C THR A 1087 -9.96 -29.64 41.89
N PHE A 1088 -11.08 -30.23 42.31
CA PHE A 1088 -11.55 -30.21 43.69
C PHE A 1088 -12.27 -31.53 44.02
N THR A 1089 -12.33 -31.89 45.30
CA THR A 1089 -13.04 -33.10 45.77
C THR A 1089 -14.13 -32.70 46.75
N THR A 1090 -15.38 -33.06 46.45
CA THR A 1090 -16.50 -32.82 47.37
C THR A 1090 -16.32 -33.60 48.68
N ALA A 1091 -16.81 -33.04 49.78
CA ALA A 1091 -16.81 -33.74 51.06
C ALA A 1091 -17.69 -35.00 50.98
N SER A 1092 -17.45 -35.98 51.87
CA SER A 1092 -18.40 -37.10 52.03
C SER A 1092 -19.75 -36.57 52.52
N ALA A 1093 -20.85 -37.20 52.08
CA ALA A 1093 -22.18 -36.83 52.53
C ALA A 1093 -22.26 -36.88 54.07
N PRO A 1094 -22.84 -35.86 54.72
CA PRO A 1094 -23.04 -35.89 56.15
C PRO A 1094 -23.96 -37.07 56.50
N SER A 1095 -23.47 -37.98 57.34
CA SER A 1095 -24.15 -39.25 57.66
C SER A 1095 -25.35 -39.11 58.62
N ASN A 1096 -25.60 -37.91 59.16
CA ASN A 1096 -26.59 -37.64 60.21
C ASN A 1096 -27.25 -36.26 60.01
N VAL A 1097 -28.02 -36.06 58.94
CA VAL A 1097 -28.81 -34.83 58.73
C VAL A 1097 -30.22 -35.01 59.29
N MET A 1098 -30.73 -34.00 60.01
CA MET A 1098 -32.10 -33.98 60.55
C MET A 1098 -32.87 -32.73 60.12
N HIS A 1099 -34.20 -32.83 60.00
CA HIS A 1099 -35.10 -31.74 59.65
C HIS A 1099 -36.44 -31.85 60.40
N VAL A 1100 -37.24 -30.78 60.40
CA VAL A 1100 -38.59 -30.76 60.97
C VAL A 1100 -39.57 -31.38 59.98
N TYR A 1101 -40.24 -32.44 60.41
CA TYR A 1101 -41.22 -33.18 59.60
C TYR A 1101 -42.64 -32.66 59.76
N SER A 1102 -43.03 -32.23 60.96
CA SER A 1102 -44.34 -31.63 61.21
C SER A 1102 -44.32 -30.78 62.48
N ILE A 1103 -45.23 -29.81 62.54
CA ILE A 1103 -45.55 -29.05 63.75
C ILE A 1103 -47.07 -28.94 63.92
N ASP A 1104 -47.60 -29.57 64.96
CA ASP A 1104 -49.04 -29.63 65.20
C ASP A 1104 -49.41 -28.83 66.46
N MET A 1105 -50.52 -28.07 66.42
CA MET A 1105 -51.04 -27.35 67.59
C MET A 1105 -52.46 -27.77 67.96
N TRP A 1106 -52.74 -27.85 69.27
CA TRP A 1106 -54.10 -28.03 69.79
C TRP A 1106 -54.26 -27.43 71.18
N TYR A 1107 -55.51 -27.25 71.63
CA TYR A 1107 -55.80 -26.81 73.01
C TYR A 1107 -56.65 -27.84 73.76
N GLN A 1108 -56.54 -27.81 75.09
CA GLN A 1108 -57.45 -28.53 75.99
C GLN A 1108 -58.07 -27.54 76.97
N LYS A 1109 -59.40 -27.47 77.01
CA LYS A 1109 -60.13 -26.64 77.98
C LYS A 1109 -60.13 -27.32 79.36
N THR A 1110 -59.64 -26.62 80.38
CA THR A 1110 -59.66 -27.09 81.78
C THR A 1110 -60.29 -26.00 82.65
N GLY A 1111 -61.54 -26.22 83.06
CA GLY A 1111 -62.33 -25.22 83.77
C GLY A 1111 -62.55 -23.96 82.92
N LYS A 1112 -62.10 -22.80 83.41
CA LYS A 1112 -62.17 -21.51 82.70
C LYS A 1112 -60.94 -21.22 81.82
N ASN A 1113 -59.95 -22.11 81.78
CA ASN A 1113 -58.69 -21.89 81.07
C ASN A 1113 -58.52 -22.88 79.90
N TYR A 1114 -57.58 -22.57 79.02
CA TYR A 1114 -57.10 -23.39 77.91
C TYR A 1114 -55.61 -23.71 78.13
N ASN A 1115 -55.24 -24.97 77.97
CA ASN A 1115 -53.84 -25.40 77.89
C ASN A 1115 -53.51 -25.57 76.41
N ILE A 1116 -52.48 -24.89 75.93
CA ILE A 1116 -52.11 -24.86 74.51
C ILE A 1116 -50.87 -25.72 74.32
N TYR A 1117 -50.95 -26.66 73.39
CA TYR A 1117 -49.92 -27.62 73.08
C TYR A 1117 -49.37 -27.38 71.68
N THR A 1118 -48.07 -27.60 71.54
CA THR A 1118 -47.39 -27.65 70.26
C THR A 1118 -46.54 -28.92 70.23
N LYS A 1119 -46.73 -29.79 69.25
CA LYS A 1119 -45.93 -30.99 69.05
C LYS A 1119 -45.08 -30.81 67.80
N VAL A 1120 -43.79 -31.08 67.90
CA VAL A 1120 -42.85 -31.02 66.77
C VAL A 1120 -42.25 -32.40 66.56
N LYS A 1121 -42.17 -32.86 65.31
CA LYS A 1121 -41.51 -34.11 64.92
C LYS A 1121 -40.23 -33.82 64.13
N ILE A 1122 -39.12 -34.43 64.55
CA ILE A 1122 -37.82 -34.36 63.88
C ILE A 1122 -37.47 -35.74 63.31
N VAL A 1123 -37.09 -35.78 62.03
CA VAL A 1123 -36.67 -36.99 61.33
C VAL A 1123 -35.32 -36.78 60.63
N ASP A 1124 -34.66 -37.88 60.28
CA ASP A 1124 -33.45 -37.86 59.46
C ASP A 1124 -33.80 -37.74 57.96
N SER A 1125 -32.79 -37.70 57.09
CA SER A 1125 -32.99 -37.64 55.63
C SER A 1125 -33.70 -38.86 55.03
N SER A 1126 -33.99 -39.91 55.80
CA SER A 1126 -34.71 -41.11 55.41
C SER A 1126 -36.04 -41.28 56.16
N ASP A 1127 -36.58 -40.18 56.71
CA ASP A 1127 -37.80 -40.11 57.50
C ASP A 1127 -37.80 -40.94 58.80
N ASN A 1128 -36.63 -41.40 59.26
CA ASN A 1128 -36.54 -42.09 60.54
C ASN A 1128 -36.59 -41.10 61.70
N PRO A 1129 -37.33 -41.39 62.79
CA PRO A 1129 -37.41 -40.48 63.92
C PRO A 1129 -36.08 -40.22 64.63
N VAL A 1130 -35.75 -38.95 64.88
CA VAL A 1130 -34.50 -38.56 65.54
C VAL A 1130 -34.74 -38.38 67.04
N ASN A 1131 -34.37 -39.39 67.82
CA ASN A 1131 -34.39 -39.32 69.29
C ASN A 1131 -33.30 -38.40 69.83
N GLY A 1132 -33.59 -37.63 70.88
CA GLY A 1132 -32.60 -36.82 71.60
C GLY A 1132 -32.22 -35.50 70.91
N ALA A 1133 -32.98 -35.02 69.92
CA ALA A 1133 -32.79 -33.71 69.32
C ALA A 1133 -33.44 -32.63 70.18
N THR A 1134 -32.72 -31.55 70.46
CA THR A 1134 -33.25 -30.39 71.19
C THR A 1134 -33.92 -29.45 70.21
N VAL A 1135 -35.23 -29.32 70.26
CA VAL A 1135 -36.04 -28.43 69.43
C VAL A 1135 -36.30 -27.14 70.20
N TYR A 1136 -36.10 -26.00 69.55
CA TYR A 1136 -36.44 -24.68 70.04
C TYR A 1136 -37.65 -24.15 69.28
N ILE A 1137 -38.66 -23.68 70.00
CA ILE A 1137 -39.84 -23.04 69.39
C ILE A 1137 -40.07 -21.65 69.97
N LYS A 1138 -40.73 -20.81 69.17
CA LYS A 1138 -41.25 -19.52 69.56
C LYS A 1138 -42.76 -19.52 69.37
N THR A 1139 -43.51 -19.30 70.45
CA THR A 1139 -44.97 -19.17 70.41
C THR A 1139 -45.35 -17.70 70.57
N THR A 1140 -45.90 -17.10 69.52
CA THR A 1140 -46.48 -15.75 69.51
C THR A 1140 -47.91 -15.79 70.05
N LEU A 1141 -48.23 -14.86 70.95
CA LEU A 1141 -49.50 -14.79 71.67
C LEU A 1141 -50.52 -13.87 70.98
N PRO A 1142 -51.84 -14.08 71.19
CA PRO A 1142 -52.89 -13.30 70.51
C PRO A 1142 -52.83 -11.78 70.70
N TYR A 1143 -52.19 -11.31 71.78
CA TYR A 1143 -52.12 -9.91 72.19
C TYR A 1143 -50.73 -9.27 71.98
N GLY A 1144 -49.84 -9.98 71.27
CA GLY A 1144 -48.45 -9.56 71.07
C GLY A 1144 -47.54 -10.02 72.21
N GLY A 1145 -46.33 -10.44 71.84
CA GLY A 1145 -45.33 -11.05 72.72
C GLY A 1145 -45.01 -12.48 72.31
N ASP A 1146 -43.74 -12.86 72.45
CA ASP A 1146 -43.20 -14.17 72.08
C ASP A 1146 -42.75 -14.91 73.34
N VAL A 1147 -43.05 -16.21 73.41
CA VAL A 1147 -42.51 -17.10 74.44
C VAL A 1147 -41.73 -18.24 73.82
N LEU A 1148 -40.51 -18.41 74.32
CA LEU A 1148 -39.55 -19.38 73.81
C LEU A 1148 -39.58 -20.65 74.66
N TYR A 1149 -39.67 -21.80 74.00
CA TYR A 1149 -39.53 -23.11 74.62
C TYR A 1149 -38.40 -23.88 73.96
N ASN A 1150 -37.77 -24.76 74.73
CA ASN A 1150 -36.92 -25.80 74.20
C ASN A 1150 -37.20 -27.13 74.88
N GLY A 1151 -36.99 -28.21 74.17
CA GLY A 1151 -37.35 -29.55 74.63
C GLY A 1151 -36.71 -30.61 73.75
N ILE A 1152 -36.56 -31.81 74.31
CA ILE A 1152 -35.83 -32.90 73.68
C ILE A 1152 -36.81 -33.90 73.10
N THR A 1153 -36.59 -34.34 71.86
CA THR A 1153 -37.41 -35.37 71.22
C THR A 1153 -37.26 -36.73 71.90
N GLY A 1154 -38.37 -37.44 72.02
CA GLY A 1154 -38.40 -38.83 72.49
C GLY A 1154 -38.00 -39.83 71.39
N SER A 1155 -38.12 -41.12 71.70
CA SER A 1155 -37.77 -42.21 70.78
C SER A 1155 -38.57 -42.23 69.48
N ASP A 1156 -39.74 -41.58 69.45
CA ASP A 1156 -40.58 -41.41 68.26
C ASP A 1156 -40.27 -40.13 67.47
N GLY A 1157 -39.18 -39.44 67.82
CA GLY A 1157 -38.72 -38.21 67.17
C GLY A 1157 -39.55 -36.99 67.52
N THR A 1158 -40.46 -37.08 68.50
CA THR A 1158 -41.38 -35.99 68.82
C THR A 1158 -41.10 -35.34 70.16
N VAL A 1159 -41.37 -34.04 70.26
CA VAL A 1159 -41.39 -33.28 71.51
C VAL A 1159 -42.67 -32.45 71.57
N THR A 1160 -43.28 -32.36 72.75
CA THR A 1160 -44.50 -31.57 72.97
C THR A 1160 -44.26 -30.49 74.01
N PHE A 1161 -44.57 -29.26 73.64
CA PHE A 1161 -44.52 -28.06 74.46
C PHE A 1161 -45.91 -27.71 74.98
N MET A 1162 -45.98 -27.08 76.15
CA MET A 1162 -47.24 -26.61 76.72
C MET A 1162 -47.05 -25.20 77.27
N TYR A 1163 -47.75 -24.23 76.69
CA TYR A 1163 -47.57 -22.80 76.98
C TYR A 1163 -48.11 -22.38 78.37
N GLY A 1164 -49.01 -23.18 78.95
CA GLY A 1164 -49.63 -22.91 80.27
C GLY A 1164 -51.14 -22.72 80.20
N SER A 1165 -51.79 -22.77 81.37
CA SER A 1165 -53.24 -22.65 81.51
C SER A 1165 -53.68 -21.18 81.46
N THR A 1166 -54.25 -20.74 80.34
CA THR A 1166 -54.59 -19.33 80.07
C THR A 1166 -56.09 -19.12 79.81
N LYS A 1167 -56.64 -17.94 80.15
CA LYS A 1167 -58.01 -17.55 79.77
C LYS A 1167 -58.08 -16.79 78.43
N GLN A 1168 -56.91 -16.55 77.83
CA GLN A 1168 -56.77 -15.66 76.68
C GLN A 1168 -57.21 -16.38 75.40
N THR A 1169 -58.25 -15.84 74.76
CA THR A 1169 -58.79 -16.30 73.48
C THR A 1169 -58.06 -15.63 72.32
N GLY A 1170 -58.15 -16.22 71.13
CA GLY A 1170 -57.51 -15.69 69.91
C GLY A 1170 -56.43 -16.62 69.36
N THR A 1171 -55.63 -16.10 68.42
CA THR A 1171 -54.67 -16.88 67.62
C THR A 1171 -53.32 -17.02 68.31
N TYR A 1172 -52.85 -18.25 68.44
CA TYR A 1172 -51.49 -18.58 68.85
C TYR A 1172 -50.73 -19.10 67.64
N THR A 1173 -49.48 -18.69 67.47
CA THR A 1173 -48.61 -19.17 66.38
C THR A 1173 -47.36 -19.75 67.00
N SER A 1174 -47.05 -21.03 66.75
CA SER A 1174 -45.77 -21.61 67.15
C SER A 1174 -44.89 -21.83 65.93
N THR A 1175 -43.64 -21.42 66.02
CA THR A 1175 -42.62 -21.58 64.96
C THR A 1175 -41.39 -22.28 65.53
N VAL A 1176 -40.87 -23.30 64.86
CA VAL A 1176 -39.56 -23.89 65.19
C VAL A 1176 -38.47 -22.90 64.82
N THR A 1177 -37.64 -22.51 65.78
CA THR A 1177 -36.57 -21.54 65.57
C THR A 1177 -35.20 -22.19 65.39
N ASN A 1178 -34.98 -23.37 65.95
CA ASN A 1178 -33.74 -24.14 65.79
C ASN A 1178 -33.92 -25.60 66.24
N VAL A 1179 -33.08 -26.51 65.75
CA VAL A 1179 -32.96 -27.89 66.23
C VAL A 1179 -31.48 -28.24 66.39
N VAL A 1180 -31.08 -28.78 67.55
CA VAL A 1180 -29.68 -29.06 67.87
C VAL A 1180 -29.53 -30.48 68.43
N LYS A 1181 -28.55 -31.23 67.90
CA LYS A 1181 -28.14 -32.54 68.41
C LYS A 1181 -26.67 -32.78 68.09
N THR A 1182 -25.88 -33.17 69.09
CA THR A 1182 -24.45 -33.42 68.91
C THR A 1182 -24.20 -34.51 67.87
N GLY A 1183 -23.34 -34.24 66.88
CA GLY A 1183 -23.02 -35.17 65.79
C GLY A 1183 -24.08 -35.26 64.69
N TRP A 1184 -25.06 -34.35 64.68
CA TRP A 1184 -26.11 -34.23 63.67
C TRP A 1184 -26.14 -32.79 63.12
N THR A 1185 -26.44 -32.66 61.83
CA THR A 1185 -26.61 -31.35 61.16
C THR A 1185 -28.11 -31.09 60.97
N TYR A 1186 -28.62 -29.98 61.48
CA TYR A 1186 -29.99 -29.53 61.19
C TYR A 1186 -30.03 -28.82 59.85
N ASN A 1187 -30.82 -29.34 58.90
CA ASN A 1187 -31.04 -28.71 57.60
C ASN A 1187 -32.41 -28.02 57.57
N PRO A 1188 -32.48 -26.68 57.68
CA PRO A 1188 -33.76 -25.97 57.66
C PRO A 1188 -34.44 -25.96 56.29
N ASP A 1189 -33.68 -26.09 55.19
CA ASP A 1189 -34.24 -26.12 53.82
C ASP A 1189 -34.99 -27.42 53.52
N SER A 1190 -34.72 -28.47 54.31
CA SER A 1190 -35.44 -29.74 54.24
C SER A 1190 -36.65 -29.82 55.16
N ASN A 1191 -37.00 -28.76 55.91
CA ASN A 1191 -38.18 -28.80 56.77
C ASN A 1191 -39.46 -28.92 55.92
N VAL A 1192 -40.30 -29.89 56.26
CA VAL A 1192 -41.64 -30.04 55.65
C VAL A 1192 -42.59 -28.94 56.16
N GLU A 1193 -42.47 -28.60 57.45
CA GLU A 1193 -43.31 -27.60 58.10
C GLU A 1193 -42.55 -26.97 59.27
N THR A 1194 -42.61 -25.64 59.44
CA THR A 1194 -41.86 -24.94 60.48
C THR A 1194 -42.71 -24.06 61.39
N SER A 1195 -43.98 -23.80 61.03
CA SER A 1195 -44.91 -23.04 61.86
C SER A 1195 -46.34 -23.53 61.75
N GLU A 1196 -47.09 -23.43 62.84
CA GLU A 1196 -48.52 -23.74 62.88
C GLU A 1196 -49.28 -22.67 63.68
N HIS A 1197 -50.57 -22.50 63.38
CA HIS A 1197 -51.48 -21.53 63.98
C HIS A 1197 -52.69 -22.22 64.61
N LEU A 1198 -53.04 -21.82 65.83
CA LEU A 1198 -54.20 -22.33 66.55
C LEU A 1198 -55.13 -21.21 67.02
N GLN A 1199 -56.40 -21.27 66.61
CA GLN A 1199 -57.45 -20.41 67.15
C GLN A 1199 -58.03 -21.01 68.44
N VAL A 1200 -57.91 -20.27 69.55
CA VAL A 1200 -58.52 -20.65 70.84
C VAL A 1200 -59.83 -19.87 71.04
N PRO A 1201 -60.99 -20.54 71.19
CA PRO A 1201 -62.32 -19.91 71.23
C PRO A 1201 -62.61 -19.06 72.46
#